data_AF-A0A2E0Z6U0-F1
#
_entry.id   AF-A0A2E0Z6U0-F1
#
_cell.length_a   1.000
_cell.length_b   1.000
_cell.length_c   1.000
_cell.angle_alpha   90.00
_cell.angle_beta   90.00
_cell.angle_gamma   90.00
#
_symmetry.space_group_name_H-M   'P 1'
#
loop_
_entity.id
_entity.type
_entity.pdbx_description
1 polymer ?
#
loop_
_entity_poly.entity_id
_entity_poly.type
_entity_poly.pdbx_seq_one_letter_code
_entity_poly.pdbx_strand_id
1 'polypeptide(L)'
;MSDSQPTWTGRTIGGRYTIDSLLGRGGMSSVYKAIDPNLQRTVAVKIIHPHLSEHPEFVKRFEQEAAAVARLRHPNIMLVHDFNHDGSIYYIVFEYIAGNPLDKRLKDLKEAGLRLPLEEAIQIMVPLCEAVAYAHERKMVHRDLKPSNVIINLLGQPILLDFGIAKIVGGGQVHTATGATIGTAAYMAPEQVVGDEVDHRADIYSLGVMLYEMACGRPPYEGQSALTVMMKHVNEPLPDIRLFNSNLPDAFNAILEKALAKDPKARFGSAVEMAMALREVGRQMNLGAETAAYTTPPAVRDTPAKTTPQPEPKKSADTEVKTAVTTPPDATERLIVPDQTQEETGRRWLPLALGGIALLAIIVAAILLLPGLLADLPSSQGMVQIPGGTYTIGADLSGSQYAEPQQVTLEPFWLDRFEVSNSQYAAFLAENDVAPPSNWSGETPPVGEDDHPVRGLTWENANDYCAWQNKRLPTEAEWEVAARGAQSLLFPWGDSQTSVNLPSDNTYASGSIPPNRSSFGVFDMAGNVWEWVDEPYTAVPDGQQVARGGAFDFLKDMAYRLQGNPNLPTMIASTGVRCAATEVEAVPDDAIVLQDDFSNPESGWPDLKEDTAWRGYHPPDYYHVEATGANQIATAVFGSDVTNIGMEARIFVDILETETGEYRYGLLLRQVDSRQFYAFTVAPRSGQWAVLKATNNGLETVQSGSVDSLQGGSVETADTLRVDASGSTFSFFVNGRIITTLTDSSYSSGDFGFYVETFDETRAHIHYDALTVLEINETIAQDTGEVVQAEPTEAAETPEDAAPTATAEIEEPTETTVAETEPTATLDPSPTPEPTQIPVPEGMVLIPGGSFLMGSETGEPNERPEHPVTLDPYFIDLFEVSNEEYQACVAEGGCTQANLRNSFRRAGYRDDPTFANYPVMGVTWNQANAYCTWAGQRLPTEAEWEFAASGPDNFTWPWGNAFDATLSAASSLDTEPVDEFPEGASPFNVYNMAGNVNEWVLDRFDGNFYANSPENNPVNLDSGSSQIYRGGSFDNTNGAFFTTSRRFVVGANTFDVDIGFRCAQDVP
;
A
#
# COMPACT_ATOMS: atom_id res chain seq x y z
N MET A 1 50.37 -8.28 -2.60
CA MET A 1 50.41 -9.62 -1.96
C MET A 1 48.96 -10.05 -1.80
N SER A 2 48.66 -11.35 -1.90
CA SER A 2 47.29 -11.87 -1.90
C SER A 2 46.88 -12.30 -0.48
N ASP A 3 46.39 -11.36 0.31
CA ASP A 3 45.89 -11.67 1.66
C ASP A 3 44.52 -12.35 1.56
N SER A 4 44.55 -13.69 1.61
CA SER A 4 43.37 -14.53 1.81
C SER A 4 42.87 -14.40 3.25
N GLN A 5 42.26 -13.25 3.56
CA GLN A 5 41.47 -13.03 4.77
C GLN A 5 40.51 -14.22 4.98
N PRO A 6 40.46 -14.83 6.19
CA PRO A 6 39.68 -16.03 6.43
C PRO A 6 38.18 -15.75 6.22
N THR A 7 37.53 -16.63 5.48
CA THR A 7 36.07 -16.60 5.32
C THR A 7 35.40 -16.98 6.63
N TRP A 8 34.35 -16.22 6.98
CA TRP A 8 33.53 -16.48 8.17
C TRP A 8 32.39 -17.48 7.92
N THR A 9 32.01 -17.71 6.66
CA THR A 9 31.13 -18.79 6.21
C THR A 9 31.37 -20.12 6.93
N GLY A 10 30.31 -20.68 7.50
CA GLY A 10 30.33 -21.92 8.28
C GLY A 10 30.86 -21.78 9.71
N ARG A 11 31.08 -20.56 10.21
CA ARG A 11 31.52 -20.29 11.60
C ARG A 11 30.43 -19.54 12.37
N THR A 12 30.42 -19.70 13.69
CA THR A 12 29.60 -18.90 14.59
C THR A 12 30.45 -17.79 15.21
N ILE A 13 29.98 -16.53 15.14
CA ILE A 13 30.62 -15.36 15.77
C ILE A 13 29.87 -14.94 17.05
N GLY A 14 30.62 -14.54 18.08
CA GLY A 14 30.08 -14.20 19.40
C GLY A 14 29.41 -15.37 20.13
N GLY A 15 29.68 -16.61 19.69
CA GLY A 15 29.00 -17.81 20.17
C GLY A 15 27.51 -17.89 19.83
N ARG A 16 26.97 -16.98 19.00
CA ARG A 16 25.55 -16.88 18.65
C ARG A 16 25.29 -16.94 17.16
N TYR A 17 25.86 -16.01 16.38
CA TYR A 17 25.45 -15.79 15.00
C TYR A 17 26.20 -16.72 14.05
N THR A 18 25.50 -17.70 13.48
CA THR A 18 26.09 -18.67 12.54
C THR A 18 26.11 -18.06 11.15
N ILE A 19 27.31 -17.75 10.67
CA ILE A 19 27.55 -17.10 9.39
C ILE A 19 27.33 -18.09 8.24
N ASP A 20 26.42 -17.72 7.36
CA ASP A 20 26.09 -18.40 6.11
C ASP A 20 27.01 -17.89 5.00
N SER A 21 26.58 -16.85 4.27
CA SER A 21 27.21 -16.37 3.04
C SER A 21 27.82 -14.98 3.19
N LEU A 22 28.68 -14.59 2.25
CA LEU A 22 29.27 -13.25 2.17
C LEU A 22 28.38 -12.35 1.29
N LEU A 23 27.87 -11.26 1.84
CA LEU A 23 27.04 -10.29 1.11
C LEU A 23 27.88 -9.18 0.45
N GLY A 24 28.99 -8.77 1.07
CA GLY A 24 29.83 -7.72 0.49
C GLY A 24 31.16 -7.47 1.21
N ARG A 25 32.09 -6.79 0.53
CA ARG A 25 33.39 -6.38 1.08
C ARG A 25 33.65 -4.89 0.79
N GLY A 26 33.72 -4.08 1.83
CA GLY A 26 34.21 -2.70 1.76
C GLY A 26 35.67 -2.58 2.18
N GLY A 27 36.26 -1.39 2.04
CA GLY A 27 37.66 -1.12 2.41
C GLY A 27 37.96 -1.07 3.92
N MET A 28 36.97 -1.35 4.78
CA MET A 28 37.10 -1.33 6.25
C MET A 28 36.37 -2.48 6.96
N SER A 29 35.51 -3.21 6.23
CA SER A 29 34.59 -4.21 6.81
C SER A 29 34.08 -5.17 5.74
N SER A 30 33.57 -6.31 6.17
CA SER A 30 32.88 -7.28 5.31
C SER A 30 31.51 -7.61 5.91
N VAL A 31 30.47 -7.65 5.08
CA VAL A 31 29.09 -7.94 5.49
C VAL A 31 28.74 -9.37 5.09
N TYR A 32 28.12 -10.11 6.00
CA TYR A 32 27.75 -11.51 5.83
C TYR A 32 26.27 -11.73 6.16
N LYS A 33 25.64 -12.71 5.50
CA LYS A 33 24.34 -13.27 5.91
C LYS A 33 24.60 -14.25 7.05
N ALA A 34 23.75 -14.24 8.07
CA ALA A 34 23.88 -15.15 9.21
C ALA A 34 22.51 -15.52 9.77
N ILE A 35 22.46 -16.62 10.52
CA ILE A 35 21.30 -17.03 11.30
C ILE A 35 21.54 -16.72 12.78
N ASP A 36 20.55 -16.12 13.43
CA ASP A 36 20.45 -15.98 14.87
C ASP A 36 19.62 -17.17 15.43
N PRO A 37 20.27 -18.25 15.91
CA PRO A 37 19.58 -19.50 16.26
C PRO A 37 18.68 -19.36 17.50
N ASN A 38 18.88 -18.32 18.31
CA ASN A 38 18.05 -18.03 19.48
C ASN A 38 16.69 -17.41 19.11
N LEU A 39 16.61 -16.77 17.94
CA LEU A 39 15.41 -16.11 17.41
C LEU A 39 14.98 -16.68 16.04
N GLN A 40 15.61 -17.78 15.61
CA GLN A 40 15.39 -18.50 14.36
C GLN A 40 15.23 -17.62 13.10
N ARG A 41 16.04 -16.55 13.00
CA ARG A 41 15.90 -15.53 11.96
C ARG A 41 17.21 -15.19 11.26
N THR A 42 17.11 -14.74 10.01
CA THR A 42 18.24 -14.22 9.23
C THR A 42 18.61 -12.81 9.67
N VAL A 43 19.90 -12.51 9.73
CA VAL A 43 20.48 -11.20 10.10
C VAL A 43 21.69 -10.88 9.22
N ALA A 44 22.03 -9.60 9.06
CA ALA A 44 23.23 -9.15 8.36
C ALA A 44 24.33 -8.78 9.37
N VAL A 45 25.49 -9.43 9.31
CA VAL A 45 26.61 -9.23 10.25
C VAL A 45 27.76 -8.51 9.55
N LYS A 46 28.03 -7.28 9.96
CA LYS A 46 29.11 -6.44 9.46
C LYS A 46 30.33 -6.54 10.38
N ILE A 47 31.37 -7.21 9.90
CA ILE A 47 32.60 -7.51 10.65
C ILE A 47 33.70 -6.52 10.23
N ILE A 48 34.32 -5.85 11.20
CA ILE A 48 35.44 -4.91 10.96
C ILE A 48 36.73 -5.65 10.63
N HIS A 49 37.51 -5.10 9.69
CA HIS A 49 38.80 -5.67 9.30
C HIS A 49 39.82 -5.53 10.45
N PRO A 50 40.57 -6.60 10.82
CA PRO A 50 41.37 -6.62 12.06
C PRO A 50 42.34 -5.44 12.24
N HIS A 51 42.92 -4.92 11.16
CA HIS A 51 43.88 -3.81 11.20
C HIS A 51 43.26 -2.45 11.61
N LEU A 52 41.92 -2.34 11.71
CA LEU A 52 41.23 -1.17 12.27
C LEU A 52 40.85 -1.39 13.75
N SER A 53 40.54 -2.63 14.12
CA SER A 53 40.27 -3.02 15.52
C SER A 53 41.47 -2.82 16.45
N GLU A 54 42.70 -2.79 15.91
CA GLU A 54 43.93 -2.49 16.65
C GLU A 54 44.11 -1.00 17.01
N HIS A 55 43.20 -0.10 16.59
CA HIS A 55 43.28 1.34 16.85
C HIS A 55 42.18 1.79 17.85
N PRO A 56 42.51 2.05 19.13
CA PRO A 56 41.51 2.38 20.14
C PRO A 56 40.67 3.63 19.86
N GLU A 57 41.22 4.62 19.15
CA GLU A 57 40.45 5.81 18.73
C GLU A 57 39.46 5.52 17.60
N PHE A 58 39.75 4.53 16.73
CA PHE A 58 38.80 4.04 15.73
C PHE A 58 37.65 3.30 16.43
N VAL A 59 37.99 2.30 17.25
CA VAL A 59 37.01 1.49 18.00
C VAL A 59 36.07 2.37 18.83
N LYS A 60 36.61 3.32 19.61
CA LYS A 60 35.79 4.20 20.46
C LYS A 60 34.81 5.08 19.67
N ARG A 61 35.15 5.49 18.44
CA ARG A 61 34.22 6.23 17.58
C ARG A 61 33.22 5.29 16.91
N PHE A 62 33.66 4.12 16.50
CA PHE A 62 32.83 3.06 15.93
C PHE A 62 31.72 2.63 16.89
N GLU A 63 32.05 2.43 18.17
CA GLU A 63 31.10 2.22 19.28
C GLU A 63 30.10 3.37 19.42
N GLN A 64 30.58 4.62 19.38
CA GLN A 64 29.75 5.81 19.55
C GLN A 64 28.77 6.04 18.39
N GLU A 65 29.19 5.79 17.16
CA GLU A 65 28.36 5.92 15.96
C GLU A 65 27.36 4.75 15.89
N ALA A 66 27.78 3.50 16.12
CA ALA A 66 26.86 2.35 16.19
C ALA A 66 25.79 2.52 17.29
N ALA A 67 26.17 2.97 18.49
CA ALA A 67 25.25 3.23 19.59
C ALA A 67 24.37 4.48 19.39
N ALA A 68 24.63 5.30 18.37
CA ALA A 68 23.75 6.37 17.91
C ALA A 68 22.77 5.85 16.85
N VAL A 69 23.24 5.09 15.85
CA VAL A 69 22.41 4.49 14.79
C VAL A 69 21.39 3.49 15.39
N ALA A 70 21.77 2.73 16.40
CA ALA A 70 20.87 1.81 17.13
C ALA A 70 19.71 2.49 17.89
N ARG A 71 19.61 3.83 17.85
CA ARG A 71 18.48 4.62 18.38
C ARG A 71 17.51 5.07 17.29
N LEU A 72 17.82 4.81 16.03
CA LEU A 72 16.92 5.05 14.90
C LEU A 72 15.95 3.87 14.75
N ARG A 73 14.68 4.17 14.44
CA ARG A 73 13.60 3.19 14.24
C ARG A 73 12.61 3.79 13.25
N HIS A 74 12.67 3.34 12.01
CA HIS A 74 11.92 3.88 10.87
C HIS A 74 12.07 2.86 9.74
N PRO A 75 11.04 2.13 9.25
CA PRO A 75 11.11 1.22 8.11
C PRO A 75 12.11 1.58 6.99
N ASN A 76 12.09 2.82 6.46
CA ASN A 76 13.08 3.26 5.47
C ASN A 76 14.53 3.46 5.99
N ILE A 77 14.89 2.92 7.16
CA ILE A 77 16.24 2.87 7.77
C ILE A 77 16.49 1.46 8.33
N MET A 78 17.55 0.80 7.87
CA MET A 78 17.95 -0.53 8.33
C MET A 78 18.17 -0.58 9.86
N LEU A 79 17.46 -1.48 10.55
CA LEU A 79 17.51 -1.59 12.01
C LEU A 79 18.79 -2.28 12.50
N VAL A 80 19.41 -1.72 13.54
CA VAL A 80 20.49 -2.38 14.30
C VAL A 80 19.87 -3.32 15.35
N HIS A 81 20.35 -4.56 15.42
CA HIS A 81 19.91 -5.58 16.36
C HIS A 81 20.89 -5.82 17.52
N ASP A 82 22.21 -5.81 17.25
CA ASP A 82 23.25 -6.02 18.26
C ASP A 82 24.55 -5.31 17.86
N PHE A 83 25.38 -4.97 18.85
CA PHE A 83 26.74 -4.46 18.67
C PHE A 83 27.65 -5.17 19.67
N ASN A 84 28.68 -5.85 19.20
CA ASN A 84 29.50 -6.69 20.07
C ASN A 84 30.92 -6.90 19.54
N HIS A 85 31.73 -7.65 20.30
CA HIS A 85 33.05 -8.09 19.86
C HIS A 85 33.33 -9.55 20.25
N ASP A 86 34.02 -10.27 19.37
CA ASP A 86 34.54 -11.62 19.62
C ASP A 86 36.08 -11.56 19.63
N GLY A 87 36.67 -11.67 20.82
CA GLY A 87 38.09 -11.37 21.02
C GLY A 87 38.44 -9.94 20.61
N SER A 88 39.26 -9.79 19.56
CA SER A 88 39.66 -8.50 18.97
C SER A 88 38.83 -8.08 17.75
N ILE A 89 37.71 -8.76 17.47
CA ILE A 89 36.93 -8.60 16.24
C ILE A 89 35.57 -7.97 16.56
N TYR A 90 35.43 -6.70 16.22
CA TYR A 90 34.19 -5.93 16.41
C TYR A 90 33.22 -6.20 15.25
N TYR A 91 31.94 -6.35 15.58
CA TYR A 91 30.89 -6.55 14.60
C TYR A 91 29.57 -5.85 14.99
N ILE A 92 28.80 -5.48 13.98
CA ILE A 92 27.42 -4.99 14.12
C ILE A 92 26.49 -6.02 13.48
N VAL A 93 25.39 -6.32 14.16
CA VAL A 93 24.30 -7.15 13.62
C VAL A 93 23.14 -6.23 13.27
N PHE A 94 22.76 -6.26 12.00
CA PHE A 94 21.61 -5.57 11.45
C PHE A 94 20.51 -6.57 11.10
N GLU A 95 19.33 -6.03 10.86
CA GLU A 95 18.29 -6.68 10.06
C GLU A 95 18.83 -7.13 8.70
N TYR A 96 18.33 -8.27 8.19
CA TYR A 96 18.63 -8.71 6.82
C TYR A 96 17.50 -8.26 5.89
N ILE A 97 17.77 -7.23 5.08
CA ILE A 97 16.85 -6.74 4.06
C ILE A 97 17.01 -7.61 2.80
N ALA A 98 15.96 -8.34 2.41
CA ALA A 98 15.87 -8.96 1.10
C ALA A 98 15.51 -7.90 0.04
N GLY A 99 16.29 -7.83 -1.05
CA GLY A 99 16.15 -6.78 -2.06
C GLY A 99 17.43 -6.53 -2.86
N ASN A 100 17.41 -5.56 -3.77
CA ASN A 100 18.55 -5.17 -4.60
C ASN A 100 19.04 -3.74 -4.23
N PRO A 101 20.36 -3.47 -4.21
CA PRO A 101 20.90 -2.12 -4.11
C PRO A 101 20.46 -1.20 -5.26
N LEU A 102 20.19 0.07 -4.96
CA LEU A 102 19.72 1.04 -5.97
C LEU A 102 20.81 1.40 -7.00
N ASP A 103 22.10 1.34 -6.64
CA ASP A 103 23.19 1.53 -7.62
C ASP A 103 23.26 0.42 -8.67
N LYS A 104 22.97 -0.83 -8.29
CA LYS A 104 22.79 -1.93 -9.25
C LYS A 104 21.63 -1.60 -10.20
N ARG A 105 20.44 -1.29 -9.69
CA ARG A 105 19.27 -1.00 -10.54
C ARG A 105 19.50 0.18 -11.50
N LEU A 106 20.13 1.25 -11.03
CA LEU A 106 20.48 2.40 -11.87
C LEU A 106 21.54 2.07 -12.93
N LYS A 107 22.53 1.24 -12.61
CA LYS A 107 23.52 0.75 -13.56
C LYS A 107 22.84 -0.11 -14.64
N ASP A 108 22.00 -1.05 -14.24
CA ASP A 108 21.37 -2.00 -15.16
C ASP A 108 20.41 -1.28 -16.13
N LEU A 109 19.64 -0.29 -15.65
CA LEU A 109 18.87 0.63 -16.50
C LEU A 109 19.78 1.44 -17.45
N LYS A 110 20.89 2.01 -16.95
CA LYS A 110 21.83 2.80 -17.77
C LYS A 110 22.49 1.97 -18.87
N GLU A 111 22.78 0.69 -18.61
CA GLU A 111 23.35 -0.24 -19.60
C GLU A 111 22.31 -0.68 -20.64
N ALA A 112 21.03 -0.77 -20.28
CA ALA A 112 19.91 -0.91 -21.22
C ALA A 112 19.58 0.38 -22.00
N GLY A 113 20.23 1.51 -21.70
CA GLY A 113 19.92 2.83 -22.30
C GLY A 113 18.64 3.48 -21.75
N LEU A 114 18.09 2.94 -20.67
CA LEU A 114 16.89 3.40 -19.97
C LEU A 114 17.25 4.31 -18.79
N ARG A 115 16.21 4.78 -18.09
CA ARG A 115 16.26 5.55 -16.84
C ARG A 115 15.03 5.18 -16.00
N LEU A 116 14.99 5.54 -14.72
CA LEU A 116 13.77 5.35 -13.93
C LEU A 116 12.65 6.24 -14.49
N PRO A 117 11.39 5.79 -14.41
CA PRO A 117 10.22 6.67 -14.45
C PRO A 117 10.39 7.82 -13.42
N LEU A 118 9.86 9.00 -13.72
CA LEU A 118 9.90 10.13 -12.79
C LEU A 118 9.02 9.84 -11.55
N GLU A 119 7.95 9.10 -11.81
CA GLU A 119 7.01 8.46 -10.89
C GLU A 119 7.79 7.70 -9.80
N GLU A 120 8.53 6.68 -10.23
CA GLU A 120 9.34 5.82 -9.36
C GLU A 120 10.51 6.58 -8.72
N ALA A 121 11.12 7.55 -9.41
CA ALA A 121 12.13 8.41 -8.82
C ALA A 121 11.58 9.25 -7.65
N ILE A 122 10.31 9.68 -7.70
CA ILE A 122 9.62 10.38 -6.61
C ILE A 122 9.24 9.40 -5.48
N GLN A 123 8.68 8.24 -5.81
CA GLN A 123 8.32 7.18 -4.85
C GLN A 123 9.54 6.68 -4.06
N ILE A 124 10.70 6.56 -4.70
CA ILE A 124 11.97 6.22 -4.02
C ILE A 124 12.50 7.41 -3.21
N MET A 125 12.43 8.64 -3.72
CA MET A 125 13.07 9.79 -3.07
C MET A 125 12.29 10.32 -1.86
N VAL A 126 10.95 10.30 -1.87
CA VAL A 126 10.13 10.85 -0.79
C VAL A 126 10.37 10.14 0.56
N PRO A 127 10.31 8.80 0.69
CA PRO A 127 10.59 8.11 1.95
C PRO A 127 12.06 8.18 2.36
N LEU A 128 13.00 8.34 1.41
CA LEU A 128 14.41 8.59 1.71
C LEU A 128 14.63 9.99 2.31
N CYS A 129 13.94 11.02 1.80
CA CYS A 129 13.94 12.34 2.41
C CYS A 129 13.36 12.33 3.83
N GLU A 130 12.33 11.52 4.09
CA GLU A 130 11.73 11.35 5.42
C GLU A 130 12.67 10.60 6.39
N ALA A 131 13.29 9.50 5.96
CA ALA A 131 14.32 8.78 6.71
C ALA A 131 15.50 9.70 7.10
N VAL A 132 15.96 10.53 6.16
CA VAL A 132 17.03 11.50 6.38
C VAL A 132 16.60 12.61 7.35
N ALA A 133 15.37 13.14 7.22
CA ALA A 133 14.81 14.10 8.17
C ALA A 133 14.70 13.53 9.61
N TYR A 134 14.22 12.29 9.75
CA TYR A 134 14.13 11.58 11.03
C TYR A 134 15.50 11.44 11.72
N ALA A 135 16.57 11.24 10.95
CA ALA A 135 17.95 11.27 11.47
C ALA A 135 18.42 12.69 11.84
N HIS A 136 18.09 13.70 11.02
CA HIS A 136 18.43 15.12 11.25
C HIS A 136 17.83 15.66 12.56
N GLU A 137 16.57 15.36 12.88
CA GLU A 137 15.93 15.67 14.17
C GLU A 137 16.72 15.11 15.38
N ARG A 138 17.33 13.94 15.18
CA ARG A 138 18.15 13.24 16.19
C ARG A 138 19.61 13.71 16.18
N LYS A 139 19.91 14.77 15.43
CA LYS A 139 21.22 15.43 15.26
C LYS A 139 22.28 14.51 14.62
N MET A 140 21.82 13.57 13.80
CA MET A 140 22.67 12.71 13.00
C MET A 140 22.63 13.19 11.54
N VAL A 141 23.79 13.29 10.90
CA VAL A 141 23.94 13.63 9.48
C VAL A 141 24.64 12.45 8.83
N HIS A 142 24.11 11.93 7.72
CA HIS A 142 24.57 10.70 7.10
C HIS A 142 25.93 10.87 6.42
N ARG A 143 26.12 12.00 5.72
CA ARG A 143 27.39 12.45 5.09
C ARG A 143 27.92 11.54 3.99
N ASP A 144 27.19 10.49 3.59
CA ASP A 144 27.60 9.51 2.57
C ASP A 144 26.39 8.93 1.82
N LEU A 145 25.36 9.76 1.57
CA LEU A 145 24.19 9.34 0.78
C LEU A 145 24.57 9.13 -0.69
N LYS A 146 24.20 7.96 -1.21
CA LYS A 146 24.44 7.49 -2.59
C LYS A 146 23.59 6.23 -2.83
N PRO A 147 23.33 5.82 -4.09
CA PRO A 147 22.48 4.67 -4.38
C PRO A 147 23.01 3.33 -3.82
N SER A 148 24.33 3.15 -3.64
CA SER A 148 24.91 1.95 -2.98
C SER A 148 24.53 1.79 -1.50
N ASN A 149 24.08 2.88 -0.86
CA ASN A 149 23.65 2.90 0.53
C ASN A 149 22.10 2.84 0.65
N VAL A 150 21.39 2.41 -0.41
CA VAL A 150 19.95 2.15 -0.41
C VAL A 150 19.69 0.76 -1.00
N ILE A 151 18.92 -0.07 -0.31
CA ILE A 151 18.31 -1.27 -0.89
C ILE A 151 16.85 -0.96 -1.21
N ILE A 152 16.40 -1.32 -2.40
CA ILE A 152 14.98 -1.48 -2.71
C ILE A 152 14.59 -2.89 -2.26
N ASN A 153 13.72 -3.01 -1.26
CA ASN A 153 13.29 -4.30 -0.74
C ASN A 153 12.33 -5.02 -1.70
N LEU A 154 11.94 -6.27 -1.39
CA LEU A 154 10.99 -7.05 -2.21
C LEU A 154 9.58 -6.41 -2.33
N LEU A 155 9.27 -5.39 -1.51
CA LEU A 155 8.01 -4.63 -1.56
C LEU A 155 8.17 -3.28 -2.31
N GLY A 156 9.28 -3.08 -3.03
CA GLY A 156 9.58 -1.83 -3.74
C GLY A 156 10.03 -0.67 -2.84
N GLN A 157 10.07 -0.84 -1.52
CA GLN A 157 10.34 0.24 -0.58
C GLN A 157 11.84 0.51 -0.46
N PRO A 158 12.28 1.78 -0.42
CA PRO A 158 13.69 2.12 -0.20
C PRO A 158 14.05 2.02 1.28
N ILE A 159 15.13 1.30 1.58
CA ILE A 159 15.69 1.11 2.92
C ILE A 159 17.10 1.71 2.96
N LEU A 160 17.28 2.77 3.76
CA LEU A 160 18.55 3.48 3.91
C LEU A 160 19.52 2.67 4.79
N LEU A 161 20.75 2.49 4.29
CA LEU A 161 21.82 1.75 4.93
C LEU A 161 22.92 2.68 5.48
N ASP A 162 23.72 2.13 6.39
CA ASP A 162 25.11 2.54 6.66
C ASP A 162 25.38 4.05 6.81
N PHE A 163 24.89 4.63 7.92
CA PHE A 163 25.18 6.01 8.36
C PHE A 163 26.69 6.27 8.58
N GLY A 164 27.41 6.64 7.53
CA GLY A 164 28.68 7.41 7.58
C GLY A 164 29.92 6.77 8.22
N ILE A 165 29.81 5.58 8.82
CA ILE A 165 30.80 4.95 9.73
C ILE A 165 32.21 4.76 9.10
N ALA A 166 32.33 4.88 7.78
CA ALA A 166 33.61 4.82 7.07
C ALA A 166 34.50 6.09 7.22
N LYS A 167 33.99 7.22 7.73
CA LYS A 167 34.77 8.48 7.85
C LYS A 167 35.61 8.60 9.14
N ILE A 168 35.76 7.50 9.90
CA ILE A 168 36.44 7.48 11.20
C ILE A 168 37.98 7.65 11.12
N VAL A 169 38.63 7.25 10.01
CA VAL A 169 40.10 7.18 9.85
C VAL A 169 40.75 8.56 9.57
N GLY A 170 40.30 9.60 10.25
CA GLY A 170 40.78 10.99 10.09
C GLY A 170 40.53 11.84 11.34
N GLY A 171 41.60 12.15 12.09
CA GLY A 171 41.54 13.08 13.21
C GLY A 171 41.73 14.52 12.76
N GLY A 172 40.65 15.31 12.72
CA GLY A 172 40.75 16.78 12.75
C GLY A 172 41.32 17.46 11.50
N GLN A 173 41.25 16.82 10.32
CA GLN A 173 41.43 17.53 9.05
C GLN A 173 40.62 16.87 7.93
N VAL A 174 40.18 17.73 7.01
CA VAL A 174 39.50 17.38 5.74
C VAL A 174 40.32 16.32 5.02
N HIS A 175 39.70 15.20 4.63
CA HIS A 175 40.39 14.20 3.83
C HIS A 175 40.67 14.77 2.45
N THR A 176 41.94 15.14 2.22
CA THR A 176 42.43 15.54 0.90
C THR A 176 42.18 14.42 -0.12
N ALA A 177 42.01 14.80 -1.40
CA ALA A 177 41.37 14.00 -2.45
C ALA A 177 42.16 12.76 -2.95
N THR A 178 42.95 12.12 -2.09
CA THR A 178 43.75 10.92 -2.36
C THR A 178 43.10 9.61 -1.91
N GLY A 179 42.03 9.65 -1.11
CA GLY A 179 41.40 8.47 -0.51
C GLY A 179 40.00 8.10 -1.04
N ALA A 180 39.33 8.97 -1.80
CA ALA A 180 37.96 8.72 -2.27
C ALA A 180 37.93 7.94 -3.60
N THR A 181 37.05 6.95 -3.70
CA THR A 181 36.71 6.31 -4.98
C THR A 181 35.88 7.24 -5.86
N ILE A 182 35.92 7.05 -7.18
CA ILE A 182 35.18 7.90 -8.14
C ILE A 182 33.67 7.84 -7.86
N GLY A 183 33.12 6.66 -7.54
CA GLY A 183 31.72 6.49 -7.19
C GLY A 183 31.30 7.30 -5.96
N THR A 184 32.09 7.32 -4.88
CA THR A 184 31.74 8.13 -3.70
C THR A 184 31.95 9.64 -3.94
N ALA A 185 32.87 10.03 -4.82
CA ALA A 185 33.10 11.43 -5.17
C ALA A 185 31.92 12.08 -5.92
N ALA A 186 31.09 11.30 -6.61
CA ALA A 186 29.98 11.79 -7.44
C ALA A 186 28.77 12.32 -6.67
N TYR A 187 28.69 12.12 -5.35
CA TYR A 187 27.56 12.53 -4.51
C TYR A 187 27.96 13.50 -3.38
N MET A 188 29.23 13.95 -3.33
CA MET A 188 29.71 14.81 -2.24
C MET A 188 29.22 16.25 -2.38
N ALA A 189 28.79 16.84 -1.27
CA ALA A 189 28.42 18.25 -1.23
C ALA A 189 29.66 19.18 -1.33
N PRO A 190 29.55 20.39 -1.91
CA PRO A 190 30.68 21.30 -2.10
C PRO A 190 31.48 21.58 -0.82
N GLU A 191 30.79 21.81 0.30
CA GLU A 191 31.38 22.03 1.62
C GLU A 191 32.16 20.81 2.15
N GLN A 192 31.81 19.58 1.76
CA GLN A 192 32.56 18.38 2.11
C GLN A 192 33.88 18.27 1.32
N VAL A 193 33.93 18.88 0.12
CA VAL A 193 35.11 18.90 -0.76
C VAL A 193 36.07 20.04 -0.37
N VAL A 194 35.54 21.24 -0.15
CA VAL A 194 36.31 22.41 0.30
C VAL A 194 36.77 22.22 1.75
N GLY A 195 35.94 21.57 2.57
CA GLY A 195 36.24 21.22 3.95
C GLY A 195 35.74 22.21 5.00
N ASP A 196 34.64 22.90 4.69
CA ASP A 196 33.94 23.80 5.60
C ASP A 196 33.10 23.01 6.64
N GLU A 197 32.34 23.70 7.51
CA GLU A 197 31.46 23.01 8.47
C GLU A 197 30.29 22.30 7.76
N VAL A 198 30.23 20.98 7.92
CA VAL A 198 29.23 20.10 7.28
C VAL A 198 28.02 19.90 8.19
N ASP A 199 26.95 20.66 7.92
CA ASP A 199 25.63 20.51 8.53
C ASP A 199 24.75 19.49 7.78
N HIS A 200 23.46 19.44 8.12
CA HIS A 200 22.49 18.49 7.56
C HIS A 200 22.11 18.77 6.10
N ARG A 201 22.42 19.96 5.55
CA ARG A 201 22.11 20.33 4.16
C ARG A 201 23.10 19.75 3.15
N ALA A 202 24.19 19.16 3.63
CA ALA A 202 25.05 18.31 2.81
C ALA A 202 24.31 17.04 2.35
N ASP A 203 23.50 16.44 3.21
CA ASP A 203 22.68 15.27 2.86
C ASP A 203 21.60 15.65 1.82
N ILE A 204 20.97 16.82 1.95
CA ILE A 204 20.00 17.37 0.98
C ILE A 204 20.63 17.52 -0.41
N TYR A 205 21.89 17.96 -0.48
CA TYR A 205 22.62 18.04 -1.74
C TYR A 205 22.86 16.64 -2.34
N SER A 206 23.30 15.66 -1.54
CA SER A 206 23.50 14.28 -1.99
C SER A 206 22.19 13.61 -2.45
N LEU A 207 21.05 13.88 -1.79
CA LEU A 207 19.72 13.48 -2.26
C LEU A 207 19.39 14.12 -3.61
N GLY A 208 19.68 15.41 -3.79
CA GLY A 208 19.56 16.10 -5.08
C GLY A 208 20.40 15.47 -6.19
N VAL A 209 21.60 14.96 -5.88
CA VAL A 209 22.43 14.23 -6.86
C VAL A 209 21.78 12.91 -7.24
N MET A 210 21.32 12.13 -6.25
CA MET A 210 20.62 10.86 -6.51
C MET A 210 19.38 11.09 -7.38
N LEU A 211 18.57 12.10 -7.05
CA LEU A 211 17.38 12.46 -7.82
C LEU A 211 17.70 12.85 -9.27
N TYR A 212 18.76 13.64 -9.49
CA TYR A 212 19.24 13.98 -10.82
C TYR A 212 19.62 12.71 -11.61
N GLU A 213 20.33 11.78 -10.99
CA GLU A 213 20.74 10.52 -11.62
C GLU A 213 19.56 9.61 -11.93
N MET A 214 18.60 9.45 -11.01
CA MET A 214 17.37 8.67 -11.24
C MET A 214 16.61 9.20 -12.46
N ALA A 215 16.42 10.52 -12.56
CA ALA A 215 15.63 11.17 -13.61
C ALA A 215 16.32 11.29 -15.00
N CYS A 216 17.62 10.96 -15.13
CA CYS A 216 18.31 10.99 -16.44
C CYS A 216 19.39 9.90 -16.68
N GLY A 217 19.53 8.92 -15.79
CA GLY A 217 20.45 7.78 -15.94
C GLY A 217 21.94 8.09 -15.69
N ARG A 218 22.30 9.27 -15.17
CA ARG A 218 23.70 9.63 -14.85
C ARG A 218 23.81 10.80 -13.86
N PRO A 219 24.88 10.87 -13.05
CA PRO A 219 25.06 11.99 -12.12
C PRO A 219 25.39 13.28 -12.89
N PRO A 220 25.17 14.47 -12.29
CA PRO A 220 25.39 15.76 -12.96
C PRO A 220 26.87 15.99 -13.33
N TYR A 221 27.82 15.33 -12.66
CA TYR A 221 29.26 15.54 -12.88
C TYR A 221 30.03 14.23 -13.06
N GLU A 222 30.35 13.90 -14.30
CA GLU A 222 31.25 12.77 -14.65
C GLU A 222 32.69 13.28 -14.92
N GLY A 223 33.70 12.46 -14.66
CA GLY A 223 35.12 12.84 -14.83
C GLY A 223 36.12 11.70 -14.61
N GLN A 224 37.32 11.83 -15.19
CA GLN A 224 38.35 10.78 -15.21
C GLN A 224 39.07 10.54 -13.87
N SER A 225 38.80 11.33 -12.83
CA SER A 225 39.33 11.11 -11.48
C SER A 225 38.37 11.64 -10.42
N ALA A 226 38.46 11.08 -9.20
CA ALA A 226 37.63 11.51 -8.07
C ALA A 226 37.82 13.01 -7.76
N LEU A 227 39.07 13.49 -7.76
CA LEU A 227 39.39 14.92 -7.61
C LEU A 227 38.76 15.78 -8.72
N THR A 228 38.69 15.29 -9.96
CA THR A 228 38.00 16.01 -11.04
C THR A 228 36.53 16.19 -10.70
N VAL A 229 35.83 15.11 -10.35
CA VAL A 229 34.40 15.12 -10.01
C VAL A 229 34.12 16.02 -8.80
N MET A 230 34.88 15.87 -7.72
CA MET A 230 34.84 16.74 -6.54
C MET A 230 34.94 18.24 -6.90
N MET A 231 35.91 18.61 -7.75
CA MET A 231 36.08 20.00 -8.16
C MET A 231 34.95 20.51 -9.07
N LYS A 232 34.23 19.62 -9.78
CA LYS A 232 33.01 19.99 -10.52
C LYS A 232 31.84 20.31 -9.58
N HIS A 233 31.62 19.52 -8.53
CA HIS A 233 30.62 19.84 -7.49
C HIS A 233 30.85 21.24 -6.91
N VAL A 234 32.11 21.64 -6.69
CA VAL A 234 32.46 22.98 -6.20
C VAL A 234 32.33 24.08 -7.27
N ASN A 235 32.81 23.87 -8.51
CA ASN A 235 33.07 24.96 -9.46
C ASN A 235 32.20 24.98 -10.73
N GLU A 236 31.67 23.84 -11.19
CA GLU A 236 30.83 23.81 -12.40
C GLU A 236 29.36 24.11 -12.05
N PRO A 237 28.60 24.85 -12.89
CA PRO A 237 27.16 25.03 -12.69
C PRO A 237 26.41 23.69 -12.80
N LEU A 238 25.16 23.62 -12.35
CA LEU A 238 24.31 22.47 -12.62
C LEU A 238 24.05 22.39 -14.14
N PRO A 239 24.28 21.25 -14.81
CA PRO A 239 23.83 21.09 -16.19
C PRO A 239 22.30 21.03 -16.23
N ASP A 240 21.68 21.66 -17.23
CA ASP A 240 20.22 21.56 -17.43
C ASP A 240 19.84 20.11 -17.75
N ILE A 241 19.06 19.49 -16.86
CA ILE A 241 18.67 18.08 -16.97
C ILE A 241 17.78 17.82 -18.21
N ARG A 242 17.10 18.85 -18.74
CA ARG A 242 16.23 18.75 -19.93
C ARG A 242 17.02 18.52 -21.22
N LEU A 243 18.35 18.67 -21.18
CA LEU A 243 19.25 18.21 -22.25
C LEU A 243 19.38 16.68 -22.33
N PHE A 244 18.92 15.95 -21.29
CA PHE A 244 19.02 14.49 -21.17
C PHE A 244 17.64 13.83 -20.97
N ASN A 245 16.69 14.54 -20.36
CA ASN A 245 15.28 14.15 -20.27
C ASN A 245 14.37 15.38 -20.50
N SER A 246 13.95 15.60 -21.75
CA SER A 246 13.17 16.77 -22.19
C SER A 246 11.76 16.86 -21.60
N ASN A 247 11.28 15.79 -20.97
CA ASN A 247 9.87 15.64 -20.57
C ASN A 247 9.65 15.96 -19.07
N LEU A 248 10.67 16.48 -18.38
CA LEU A 248 10.61 16.81 -16.96
C LEU A 248 9.84 18.14 -16.74
N PRO A 249 8.88 18.20 -15.79
CA PRO A 249 8.22 19.45 -15.43
C PRO A 249 9.19 20.51 -14.90
N ASP A 250 8.91 21.79 -15.17
CA ASP A 250 9.75 22.90 -14.66
C ASP A 250 9.80 22.95 -13.12
N ALA A 251 8.73 22.52 -12.44
CA ALA A 251 8.71 22.36 -10.98
C ALA A 251 9.74 21.33 -10.49
N PHE A 252 9.94 20.23 -11.23
CA PHE A 252 10.97 19.23 -10.90
C PHE A 252 12.39 19.79 -11.09
N ASN A 253 12.63 20.53 -12.17
CA ASN A 253 13.91 21.20 -12.38
C ASN A 253 14.20 22.25 -11.27
N ALA A 254 13.19 23.00 -10.82
CA ALA A 254 13.33 23.94 -9.71
C ALA A 254 13.72 23.26 -8.38
N ILE A 255 13.24 22.04 -8.12
CA ILE A 255 13.66 21.23 -6.96
C ILE A 255 15.14 20.84 -7.09
N LEU A 256 15.59 20.39 -8.26
CA LEU A 256 16.98 20.05 -8.52
C LEU A 256 17.92 21.25 -8.39
N GLU A 257 17.56 22.40 -8.98
CA GLU A 257 18.33 23.64 -8.84
C GLU A 257 18.46 24.10 -7.39
N LYS A 258 17.39 23.98 -6.60
CA LYS A 258 17.40 24.33 -5.17
C LYS A 258 18.22 23.32 -4.35
N ALA A 259 18.03 22.00 -4.54
CA ALA A 259 18.77 20.97 -3.80
C ALA A 259 20.28 21.01 -4.10
N LEU A 260 20.65 21.24 -5.38
CA LEU A 260 22.04 21.26 -5.86
C LEU A 260 22.69 22.65 -5.85
N ALA A 261 22.05 23.63 -5.21
CA ALA A 261 22.61 24.97 -5.03
C ALA A 261 23.96 24.90 -4.27
N LYS A 262 24.95 25.66 -4.75
CA LYS A 262 26.33 25.56 -4.23
C LYS A 262 26.43 26.05 -2.78
N ASP A 263 25.83 27.20 -2.47
CA ASP A 263 25.69 27.69 -1.10
C ASP A 263 24.63 26.85 -0.33
N PRO A 264 24.98 26.20 0.80
CA PRO A 264 24.02 25.50 1.66
C PRO A 264 22.85 26.38 2.14
N LYS A 265 22.97 27.71 2.10
CA LYS A 265 21.89 28.65 2.47
C LYS A 265 20.84 28.84 1.38
N ALA A 266 21.14 28.50 0.14
CA ALA A 266 20.20 28.53 -0.98
C ALA A 266 19.42 27.21 -1.16
N ARG A 267 19.80 26.15 -0.45
CA ARG A 267 19.11 24.85 -0.45
C ARG A 267 17.83 24.87 0.39
N PHE A 268 17.06 23.77 0.34
CA PHE A 268 15.99 23.50 1.29
C PHE A 268 16.50 23.59 2.74
N GLY A 269 15.65 24.08 3.66
CA GLY A 269 15.98 24.20 5.07
C GLY A 269 16.11 22.85 5.78
N SER A 270 15.36 21.86 5.30
CA SER A 270 15.21 20.49 5.81
C SER A 270 14.93 19.50 4.66
N ALA A 271 15.12 18.20 4.90
CA ALA A 271 14.76 17.18 3.91
C ALA A 271 13.23 17.01 3.76
N VAL A 272 12.43 17.37 4.78
CA VAL A 272 10.95 17.36 4.69
C VAL A 272 10.44 18.37 3.65
N GLU A 273 11.02 19.58 3.58
CA GLU A 273 10.67 20.54 2.52
C GLU A 273 10.95 20.00 1.11
N MET A 274 11.99 19.19 0.94
CA MET A 274 12.29 18.53 -0.33
C MET A 274 11.29 17.40 -0.63
N ALA A 275 10.90 16.60 0.38
CA ALA A 275 9.84 15.59 0.25
C ALA A 275 8.50 16.20 -0.15
N MET A 276 8.09 17.30 0.50
CA MET A 276 6.83 18.00 0.19
C MET A 276 6.84 18.57 -1.24
N ALA A 277 7.95 19.16 -1.68
CA ALA A 277 8.06 19.65 -3.06
C ALA A 277 8.00 18.52 -4.09
N LEU A 278 8.55 17.34 -3.79
CA LEU A 278 8.48 16.17 -4.67
C LEU A 278 7.08 15.56 -4.73
N ARG A 279 6.36 15.49 -3.59
CA ARG A 279 4.94 15.11 -3.56
C ARG A 279 4.09 16.04 -4.43
N GLU A 280 4.39 17.35 -4.43
CA GLU A 280 3.69 18.32 -5.25
C GLU A 280 3.89 18.08 -6.76
N VAL A 281 5.12 17.80 -7.20
CA VAL A 281 5.38 17.40 -8.60
C VAL A 281 4.62 16.12 -8.95
N GLY A 282 4.55 15.15 -8.04
CA GLY A 282 3.77 13.93 -8.23
C GLY A 282 2.29 14.22 -8.51
N ARG A 283 1.65 15.04 -7.66
CA ARG A 283 0.25 15.44 -7.83
C ARG A 283 0.01 16.18 -9.15
N GLN A 284 0.87 17.13 -9.50
CA GLN A 284 0.73 17.95 -10.71
C GLN A 284 0.87 17.16 -12.03
N MET A 285 1.40 15.94 -11.98
CA MET A 285 1.56 15.06 -13.14
C MET A 285 0.39 14.09 -13.36
N ASN A 286 -0.71 14.21 -12.60
CA ASN A 286 -1.79 13.22 -12.53
C ASN A 286 -1.31 11.80 -12.15
N LEU A 287 -0.29 11.71 -11.28
CA LEU A 287 0.23 10.43 -10.79
C LEU A 287 -0.63 9.88 -9.63
N GLY A 288 -1.87 9.55 -9.96
CA GLY A 288 -2.65 8.56 -9.23
C GLY A 288 -2.30 7.15 -9.74
N ALA A 289 -2.43 6.15 -8.86
CA ALA A 289 -2.26 4.73 -9.15
C ALA A 289 -0.87 4.28 -9.65
N GLU A 290 0.18 4.43 -8.82
CA GLU A 290 1.15 3.33 -8.59
C GLU A 290 2.04 3.51 -7.34
N THR A 291 2.51 2.39 -6.80
CA THR A 291 3.61 2.18 -5.83
C THR A 291 3.95 3.23 -4.75
N ALA A 292 3.23 3.12 -3.62
CA ALA A 292 3.74 3.16 -2.24
C ALA A 292 4.56 4.36 -1.69
N ALA A 293 4.06 4.94 -0.58
CA ALA A 293 4.87 5.67 0.39
C ALA A 293 4.40 5.43 1.84
N TYR A 294 4.85 4.31 2.44
CA TYR A 294 4.90 4.13 3.90
C TYR A 294 6.38 4.23 4.34
N THR A 295 6.91 5.39 4.75
CA THR A 295 6.66 6.24 5.96
C THR A 295 7.65 5.90 7.09
N THR A 296 7.84 6.82 8.05
CA THR A 296 7.61 6.63 9.51
C THR A 296 8.33 7.73 10.35
N PRO A 297 8.80 7.57 11.62
CA PRO A 297 8.03 8.16 12.73
C PRO A 297 8.88 8.99 13.73
N PRO A 298 8.51 10.24 14.09
CA PRO A 298 9.20 10.97 15.15
C PRO A 298 9.12 10.31 16.55
N ALA A 299 10.07 9.42 16.84
CA ALA A 299 10.18 8.66 18.08
C ALA A 299 10.25 9.54 19.34
N VAL A 300 9.57 9.06 20.39
CA VAL A 300 9.43 9.56 21.77
C VAL A 300 10.65 10.32 22.31
N ARG A 301 10.38 11.44 23.00
CA ARG A 301 11.29 12.00 24.02
C ARG A 301 10.54 12.39 25.28
N ASP A 302 11.20 12.15 26.42
CA ASP A 302 10.65 12.29 27.76
C ASP A 302 10.27 13.73 28.16
N THR A 303 9.23 13.83 28.97
CA THR A 303 8.80 15.07 29.64
C THR A 303 9.80 15.49 30.74
N PRO A 304 10.43 16.68 30.67
CA PRO A 304 11.17 17.23 31.80
C PRO A 304 10.20 17.83 32.81
N ALA A 305 10.11 17.28 34.03
CA ALA A 305 9.16 17.73 35.03
C ALA A 305 9.39 19.19 35.47
N LYS A 306 8.39 20.06 35.28
CA LYS A 306 8.37 21.44 35.82
C LYS A 306 8.39 21.41 37.35
N THR A 307 9.52 21.80 37.94
CA THR A 307 9.65 22.00 39.39
C THR A 307 9.49 23.48 39.72
N THR A 308 8.46 23.84 40.48
CA THR A 308 8.23 25.20 41.01
C THR A 308 9.27 25.55 42.11
N PRO A 309 9.59 26.85 42.33
CA PRO A 309 10.89 27.25 42.87
C PRO A 309 11.01 27.22 44.41
N GLN A 310 12.23 26.95 44.89
CA GLN A 310 12.68 27.18 46.27
C GLN A 310 13.88 28.16 46.27
N PRO A 311 14.00 29.10 47.23
CA PRO A 311 14.80 30.32 47.04
C PRO A 311 16.32 30.22 47.33
N GLU A 312 17.03 31.32 47.02
CA GLU A 312 18.49 31.50 47.03
C GLU A 312 19.25 31.04 48.31
N PRO A 313 20.45 30.45 48.17
CA PRO A 313 21.43 30.41 49.25
C PRO A 313 22.25 31.71 49.31
N LYS A 314 22.03 32.54 50.33
CA LYS A 314 22.87 33.74 50.59
C LYS A 314 24.17 33.38 51.35
N LYS A 315 25.18 34.22 51.13
CA LYS A 315 26.57 34.04 51.60
C LYS A 315 26.74 34.13 53.13
N SER A 316 27.65 33.28 53.63
CA SER A 316 28.70 33.59 54.62
C SER A 316 28.38 33.69 56.12
N ALA A 317 29.44 33.44 56.91
CA ALA A 317 29.73 33.87 58.29
C ALA A 317 29.15 33.08 59.49
N ASP A 318 29.96 32.09 59.91
CA ASP A 318 30.64 32.04 61.23
C ASP A 318 29.92 31.76 62.57
N THR A 319 30.70 31.07 63.42
CA THR A 319 30.70 31.03 64.91
C THR A 319 29.96 29.87 65.60
N GLU A 320 30.76 28.88 66.02
CA GLU A 320 30.82 28.15 67.32
C GLU A 320 29.52 27.83 68.13
N VAL A 321 29.42 26.71 68.86
CA VAL A 321 30.35 26.21 69.90
C VAL A 321 30.30 24.68 70.07
N LYS A 322 31.49 24.03 69.98
CA LYS A 322 32.08 22.87 70.74
C LYS A 322 31.14 21.72 71.20
N THR A 323 31.50 20.43 71.12
CA THR A 323 32.80 19.69 71.18
C THR A 323 32.58 18.21 70.71
N ALA A 324 33.50 17.23 70.54
CA ALA A 324 34.95 17.03 70.81
C ALA A 324 35.57 15.82 70.02
N VAL A 325 36.91 15.68 70.03
CA VAL A 325 37.74 14.47 70.40
C VAL A 325 37.22 13.05 69.99
N THR A 326 37.92 12.16 69.25
CA THR A 326 39.38 12.06 68.86
C THR A 326 39.68 11.11 67.66
N THR A 327 40.62 11.53 66.78
CA THR A 327 41.66 10.81 65.97
C THR A 327 41.41 9.59 65.00
N PRO A 328 42.23 9.44 63.91
CA PRO A 328 42.17 8.40 62.83
C PRO A 328 43.36 7.36 62.96
N PRO A 329 43.91 6.56 61.97
CA PRO A 329 43.91 6.59 60.47
C PRO A 329 43.93 5.22 59.69
N ASP A 330 44.51 5.22 58.47
CA ASP A 330 44.92 4.15 57.51
C ASP A 330 43.86 3.32 56.73
N ALA A 331 44.02 2.82 55.48
CA ALA A 331 44.99 2.93 54.35
C ALA A 331 45.76 1.65 53.87
N THR A 332 45.33 1.11 52.71
CA THR A 332 46.12 0.43 51.63
C THR A 332 46.80 -0.96 51.84
N GLU A 333 47.01 -1.64 50.69
CA GLU A 333 47.92 -2.80 50.43
C GLU A 333 47.48 -4.22 50.91
N ARG A 334 47.82 -5.38 50.30
CA ARG A 334 48.45 -5.73 48.98
C ARG A 334 48.18 -7.22 48.60
N LEU A 335 48.34 -7.52 47.30
CA LEU A 335 48.74 -8.78 46.62
C LEU A 335 48.93 -10.11 47.40
N ILE A 336 48.44 -11.24 46.84
CA ILE A 336 49.18 -12.53 46.63
C ILE A 336 48.40 -13.49 45.69
N VAL A 337 49.14 -14.30 44.92
CA VAL A 337 48.74 -15.33 43.91
C VAL A 337 49.93 -16.34 43.81
N PRO A 338 49.82 -17.65 43.44
CA PRO A 338 48.69 -18.56 43.21
C PRO A 338 48.73 -19.89 44.04
N ASP A 339 47.86 -20.85 43.69
CA ASP A 339 48.23 -22.22 43.18
C ASP A 339 47.63 -23.49 43.86
N GLN A 340 47.79 -24.65 43.19
CA GLN A 340 46.94 -25.85 43.22
C GLN A 340 47.09 -26.79 44.45
N THR A 341 46.09 -27.65 44.70
CA THR A 341 46.14 -29.12 44.42
C THR A 341 44.87 -29.90 44.90
N GLN A 342 44.49 -30.94 44.13
CA GLN A 342 44.00 -32.30 44.53
C GLN A 342 42.90 -32.50 45.63
N GLU A 343 42.02 -33.53 45.63
CA GLU A 343 41.66 -34.57 44.64
C GLU A 343 40.26 -35.18 44.92
N GLU A 344 39.88 -36.20 44.14
CA GLU A 344 38.60 -36.92 44.06
C GLU A 344 37.80 -37.24 45.35
N THR A 345 36.48 -37.38 45.21
CA THR A 345 35.80 -38.70 45.38
C THR A 345 34.34 -38.72 44.91
N GLY A 346 33.86 -39.91 44.49
CA GLY A 346 32.42 -40.25 44.45
C GLY A 346 31.79 -40.32 43.06
N ARG A 347 31.65 -41.54 42.49
CA ARG A 347 31.03 -41.79 41.18
C ARG A 347 29.99 -42.92 41.26
N ARG A 348 29.07 -42.96 40.28
CA ARG A 348 27.99 -43.94 40.01
C ARG A 348 26.63 -43.54 40.63
N TRP A 349 25.47 -43.81 40.02
CA TRP A 349 25.18 -44.43 38.71
C TRP A 349 23.76 -44.10 38.20
N LEU A 350 23.58 -44.24 36.88
CA LEU A 350 22.30 -44.14 36.15
C LEU A 350 21.31 -45.27 36.56
N PRO A 351 19.98 -45.06 36.43
CA PRO A 351 19.36 -45.27 35.11
C PRO A 351 18.24 -44.29 34.73
N LEU A 352 18.48 -43.47 33.70
CA LEU A 352 17.44 -42.76 32.92
C LEU A 352 17.62 -42.88 31.39
N ALA A 353 18.68 -43.55 30.91
CA ALA A 353 19.03 -43.65 29.49
C ALA A 353 18.11 -44.55 28.64
N LEU A 354 17.06 -45.15 29.21
CA LEU A 354 16.08 -45.94 28.46
C LEU A 354 14.88 -45.10 27.98
N GLY A 355 14.54 -44.01 28.66
CA GLY A 355 13.53 -43.06 28.17
C GLY A 355 14.04 -42.25 26.98
N GLY A 356 15.28 -41.75 27.08
CA GLY A 356 15.88 -40.91 26.04
C GLY A 356 16.03 -41.57 24.68
N ILE A 357 16.35 -42.87 24.62
CA ILE A 357 16.50 -43.59 23.33
C ILE A 357 15.13 -43.89 22.70
N ALA A 358 14.10 -44.20 23.50
CA ALA A 358 12.74 -44.36 22.99
C ALA A 358 12.18 -43.01 22.49
N LEU A 359 12.39 -41.93 23.23
CA LEU A 359 11.96 -40.59 22.82
C LEU A 359 12.73 -40.11 21.58
N LEU A 360 14.05 -40.33 21.50
CA LEU A 360 14.84 -40.00 20.32
C LEU A 360 14.45 -40.86 19.12
N ALA A 361 14.10 -42.13 19.30
CA ALA A 361 13.59 -42.98 18.21
C ALA A 361 12.19 -42.55 17.75
N ILE A 362 11.32 -42.06 18.65
CA ILE A 362 10.01 -41.49 18.29
C ILE A 362 10.18 -40.13 17.59
N ILE A 363 11.10 -39.28 18.05
CA ILE A 363 11.41 -37.99 17.42
C ILE A 363 12.08 -38.19 16.05
N VAL A 364 13.02 -39.13 15.93
CA VAL A 364 13.64 -39.47 14.63
C VAL A 364 12.64 -40.17 13.71
N ALA A 365 11.73 -41.00 14.22
CA ALA A 365 10.63 -41.54 13.41
C ALA A 365 9.66 -40.43 12.96
N ALA A 366 9.32 -39.47 13.81
CA ALA A 366 8.49 -38.32 13.43
C ALA A 366 9.19 -37.42 12.39
N ILE A 367 10.49 -37.15 12.55
CA ILE A 367 11.29 -36.38 11.59
C ILE A 367 11.46 -37.13 10.25
N LEU A 368 11.63 -38.46 10.27
CA LEU A 368 11.67 -39.30 9.06
C LEU A 368 10.27 -39.60 8.48
N LEU A 369 9.20 -39.20 9.16
CA LEU A 369 7.81 -39.16 8.66
C LEU A 369 7.34 -37.72 8.37
N LEU A 370 8.26 -36.73 8.41
CA LEU A 370 8.03 -35.35 8.02
C LEU A 370 8.67 -34.86 6.70
N PRO A 371 9.26 -35.70 5.81
CA PRO A 371 9.35 -35.32 4.40
C PRO A 371 7.95 -35.55 3.77
N GLY A 372 7.07 -34.55 3.87
CA GLY A 372 5.69 -34.67 3.37
C GLY A 372 4.68 -33.62 3.87
N LEU A 373 5.13 -32.44 4.31
CA LEU A 373 4.22 -31.35 4.75
C LEU A 373 4.67 -29.94 4.29
N LEU A 374 5.58 -29.88 3.30
CA LEU A 374 6.01 -28.67 2.59
C LEU A 374 6.30 -29.00 1.11
N ALA A 375 5.47 -29.89 0.54
CA ALA A 375 5.26 -29.96 -0.89
C ALA A 375 3.84 -29.45 -1.13
N ASP A 376 3.70 -28.34 -1.84
CA ASP A 376 2.40 -27.85 -2.30
C ASP A 376 1.93 -28.77 -3.43
N LEU A 377 1.27 -29.88 -3.05
CA LEU A 377 0.49 -30.72 -3.96
C LEU A 377 -0.66 -29.85 -4.54
N PRO A 378 -1.19 -30.16 -5.74
CA PRO A 378 -1.75 -29.15 -6.64
C PRO A 378 -2.93 -28.39 -6.05
N SER A 379 -3.15 -27.18 -6.57
CA SER A 379 -4.33 -26.38 -6.23
C SER A 379 -5.59 -26.93 -6.91
N SER A 380 -6.02 -28.12 -6.49
CA SER A 380 -7.00 -28.98 -7.21
C SER A 380 -8.31 -28.27 -7.55
N GLN A 381 -8.74 -27.29 -6.74
CA GLN A 381 -9.81 -26.34 -7.06
C GLN A 381 -9.46 -24.87 -6.73
N GLY A 382 -8.18 -24.47 -6.83
CA GLY A 382 -7.76 -23.09 -6.56
C GLY A 382 -7.85 -22.67 -5.08
N MET A 383 -7.87 -23.62 -4.15
CA MET A 383 -8.01 -23.37 -2.71
C MET A 383 -6.64 -23.33 -1.98
N VAL A 384 -6.68 -22.95 -0.70
CA VAL A 384 -5.58 -22.93 0.27
C VAL A 384 -6.04 -23.68 1.52
N GLN A 385 -5.22 -24.60 2.04
CA GLN A 385 -5.51 -25.24 3.32
C GLN A 385 -5.09 -24.35 4.48
N ILE A 386 -6.05 -23.99 5.33
CA ILE A 386 -5.81 -23.33 6.61
C ILE A 386 -5.60 -24.42 7.67
N PRO A 387 -4.46 -24.43 8.40
CA PRO A 387 -4.18 -25.46 9.38
C PRO A 387 -5.15 -25.39 10.57
N GLY A 388 -5.52 -26.56 11.10
CA GLY A 388 -6.28 -26.65 12.34
C GLY A 388 -5.44 -26.21 13.55
N GLY A 389 -6.08 -25.56 14.51
CA GLY A 389 -5.38 -24.94 15.63
C GLY A 389 -6.30 -24.18 16.58
N THR A 390 -5.70 -23.49 17.56
CA THR A 390 -6.40 -22.60 18.48
C THR A 390 -5.95 -21.17 18.21
N TYR A 391 -6.90 -20.29 17.92
CA TYR A 391 -6.69 -18.96 17.36
C TYR A 391 -7.47 -17.90 18.14
N THR A 392 -6.93 -16.66 18.18
CA THR A 392 -7.68 -15.51 18.71
C THR A 392 -8.44 -14.83 17.59
N ILE A 393 -9.76 -14.71 17.74
CA ILE A 393 -10.66 -13.92 16.89
C ILE A 393 -11.31 -12.81 17.71
N GLY A 394 -11.85 -11.78 17.06
CA GLY A 394 -12.29 -10.55 17.70
C GLY A 394 -11.11 -9.64 18.10
N ALA A 395 -11.42 -8.41 18.50
CA ALA A 395 -10.42 -7.39 18.82
C ALA A 395 -10.89 -6.47 19.96
N ASP A 396 -9.95 -6.05 20.81
CA ASP A 396 -10.17 -5.08 21.89
C ASP A 396 -10.18 -3.65 21.30
N LEU A 397 -11.19 -3.39 20.46
CA LEU A 397 -11.36 -2.17 19.67
C LEU A 397 -12.75 -1.58 19.92
N SER A 398 -12.82 -0.25 20.04
CA SER A 398 -14.05 0.45 20.42
C SER A 398 -15.03 0.61 19.26
N GLY A 399 -16.09 -0.21 19.24
CA GLY A 399 -17.22 -0.07 18.31
C GLY A 399 -18.22 -1.21 18.42
N SER A 400 -19.49 -0.99 18.05
CA SER A 400 -20.52 -2.06 18.05
C SER A 400 -20.29 -3.14 17.00
N GLN A 401 -19.42 -2.86 16.02
CA GLN A 401 -19.08 -3.74 14.91
C GLN A 401 -17.88 -4.64 15.21
N TYR A 402 -17.26 -4.52 16.40
CA TYR A 402 -16.24 -5.46 16.86
C TYR A 402 -16.82 -6.41 17.89
N ALA A 403 -16.27 -7.63 17.93
CA ALA A 403 -16.56 -8.61 18.96
C ALA A 403 -15.36 -8.77 19.90
N GLU A 404 -15.64 -8.95 21.19
CA GLU A 404 -14.64 -9.17 22.25
C GLU A 404 -13.65 -10.31 21.88
N PRO A 405 -12.33 -10.14 22.13
CA PRO A 405 -11.33 -11.17 21.84
C PRO A 405 -11.63 -12.51 22.51
N GLN A 406 -11.69 -13.57 21.72
CA GLN A 406 -11.95 -14.94 22.20
C GLN A 406 -11.10 -15.98 21.48
N GLN A 407 -10.81 -17.07 22.19
CA GLN A 407 -10.09 -18.22 21.66
C GLN A 407 -11.07 -19.20 21.05
N VAL A 408 -10.91 -19.50 19.76
CA VAL A 408 -11.62 -20.60 19.07
C VAL A 408 -10.64 -21.70 18.71
N THR A 409 -11.14 -22.94 18.64
CA THR A 409 -10.39 -24.06 18.07
C THR A 409 -11.06 -24.46 16.77
N LEU A 410 -10.31 -24.42 15.68
CA LEU A 410 -10.74 -24.84 14.35
C LEU A 410 -10.05 -26.17 14.00
N GLU A 411 -10.77 -27.07 13.36
CA GLU A 411 -10.16 -28.19 12.62
C GLU A 411 -9.53 -27.64 11.32
N PRO A 412 -8.65 -28.39 10.63
CA PRO A 412 -8.13 -27.97 9.33
C PRO A 412 -9.27 -27.84 8.31
N PHE A 413 -9.23 -26.78 7.50
CA PHE A 413 -10.23 -26.51 6.46
C PHE A 413 -9.55 -25.91 5.22
N TRP A 414 -10.29 -25.81 4.12
CA TRP A 414 -9.85 -25.19 2.88
C TRP A 414 -10.68 -23.94 2.61
N LEU A 415 -10.04 -22.90 2.08
CA LEU A 415 -10.66 -21.65 1.65
C LEU A 415 -10.22 -21.34 0.21
N ASP A 416 -11.10 -20.79 -0.62
CA ASP A 416 -10.71 -20.31 -1.95
C ASP A 416 -9.56 -19.30 -1.84
N ARG A 417 -8.56 -19.40 -2.73
CA ARG A 417 -7.35 -18.55 -2.69
C ARG A 417 -7.63 -17.07 -2.96
N PHE A 418 -8.73 -16.79 -3.65
CA PHE A 418 -9.17 -15.48 -4.12
C PHE A 418 -10.66 -15.30 -3.79
N GLU A 419 -11.20 -14.12 -4.09
CA GLU A 419 -12.65 -13.89 -4.18
C GLU A 419 -13.23 -14.57 -5.44
N VAL A 420 -14.55 -14.82 -5.48
CA VAL A 420 -15.22 -15.35 -6.68
C VAL A 420 -15.35 -14.25 -7.74
N SER A 421 -14.87 -14.50 -8.96
CA SER A 421 -14.89 -13.50 -10.04
C SER A 421 -16.26 -13.37 -10.71
N ASN A 422 -16.49 -12.26 -11.43
CA ASN A 422 -17.67 -12.10 -12.28
C ASN A 422 -17.77 -13.21 -13.34
N SER A 423 -16.64 -13.65 -13.93
CA SER A 423 -16.62 -14.75 -14.92
C SER A 423 -16.96 -16.12 -14.31
N GLN A 424 -16.53 -16.40 -13.07
CA GLN A 424 -16.94 -17.61 -12.36
C GLN A 424 -18.44 -17.60 -12.02
N TYR A 425 -18.95 -16.47 -11.55
CA TYR A 425 -20.38 -16.33 -11.23
C TYR A 425 -21.26 -16.34 -12.50
N ALA A 426 -20.73 -15.92 -13.66
CA ALA A 426 -21.43 -16.03 -14.95
C ALA A 426 -21.69 -17.48 -15.37
N ALA A 427 -20.78 -18.42 -15.06
CA ALA A 427 -20.98 -19.84 -15.33
C ALA A 427 -22.15 -20.40 -14.49
N PHE A 428 -22.19 -20.08 -13.19
CA PHE A 428 -23.30 -20.45 -12.30
C PHE A 428 -24.67 -19.95 -12.83
N LEU A 429 -24.74 -18.71 -13.32
CA LEU A 429 -25.97 -18.15 -13.90
C LEU A 429 -26.38 -18.82 -15.23
N ALA A 430 -25.43 -19.35 -16.01
CA ALA A 430 -25.74 -20.05 -17.26
C ALA A 430 -26.47 -21.39 -17.04
N GLU A 431 -26.34 -21.98 -15.85
CA GLU A 431 -26.93 -23.27 -15.47
C GLU A 431 -28.16 -23.15 -14.54
N ASN A 432 -28.29 -22.04 -13.81
CA ASN A 432 -29.26 -21.89 -12.73
C ASN A 432 -30.22 -20.70 -12.97
N ASP A 433 -31.52 -20.91 -12.76
CA ASP A 433 -32.60 -19.90 -12.92
C ASP A 433 -32.60 -18.88 -11.76
N VAL A 434 -31.50 -18.12 -11.67
CA VAL A 434 -31.16 -17.16 -10.59
C VAL A 434 -31.02 -15.76 -11.20
N ALA A 435 -31.45 -14.74 -10.46
CA ALA A 435 -31.31 -13.36 -10.92
C ALA A 435 -29.83 -12.91 -10.97
N PRO A 436 -29.39 -12.17 -12.01
CA PRO A 436 -28.03 -11.65 -12.07
C PRO A 436 -27.79 -10.58 -10.97
N PRO A 437 -26.52 -10.36 -10.56
CA PRO A 437 -26.17 -9.41 -9.52
C PRO A 437 -26.60 -7.98 -9.82
N SER A 438 -26.89 -7.20 -8.78
CA SER A 438 -27.57 -5.89 -8.92
C SER A 438 -26.79 -4.81 -9.70
N ASN A 439 -25.50 -5.02 -9.97
CA ASN A 439 -24.63 -4.13 -10.76
C ASN A 439 -24.43 -4.60 -12.22
N TRP A 440 -25.00 -5.73 -12.63
CA TRP A 440 -24.85 -6.27 -13.99
C TRP A 440 -25.88 -5.68 -14.96
N SER A 441 -25.51 -5.57 -16.24
CA SER A 441 -26.39 -5.02 -17.29
C SER A 441 -27.27 -6.11 -17.93
N GLY A 442 -28.00 -6.85 -17.10
CA GLY A 442 -28.68 -8.10 -17.48
C GLY A 442 -27.82 -9.31 -17.11
N GLU A 443 -27.82 -10.34 -17.94
CA GLU A 443 -27.10 -11.60 -17.71
C GLU A 443 -25.57 -11.52 -17.95
N THR A 444 -25.05 -10.35 -18.36
CA THR A 444 -23.62 -10.15 -18.68
C THR A 444 -22.87 -9.39 -17.58
N PRO A 445 -21.64 -9.81 -17.23
CA PRO A 445 -20.70 -9.05 -16.41
C PRO A 445 -20.50 -7.59 -16.87
N PRO A 446 -20.01 -6.70 -15.98
CA PRO A 446 -19.52 -5.38 -16.37
C PRO A 446 -18.31 -5.53 -17.32
N VAL A 447 -18.27 -4.70 -18.36
CA VAL A 447 -17.31 -4.87 -19.47
C VAL A 447 -15.87 -4.67 -19.01
N GLY A 448 -15.08 -5.75 -19.00
CA GLY A 448 -13.69 -5.73 -18.54
C GLY A 448 -13.50 -5.93 -17.04
N GLU A 449 -14.56 -6.26 -16.28
CA GLU A 449 -14.48 -6.67 -14.87
C GLU A 449 -14.53 -8.22 -14.71
N ASP A 450 -14.24 -9.00 -15.76
CA ASP A 450 -14.39 -10.45 -15.81
C ASP A 450 -13.59 -11.21 -14.71
N ASP A 451 -12.43 -10.69 -14.33
CA ASP A 451 -11.50 -11.16 -13.30
C ASP A 451 -11.62 -10.42 -11.96
N HIS A 452 -12.39 -9.34 -11.91
CA HIS A 452 -12.76 -8.66 -10.67
C HIS A 452 -13.75 -9.53 -9.88
N PRO A 453 -13.81 -9.40 -8.54
CA PRO A 453 -14.79 -10.09 -7.72
C PRO A 453 -16.23 -9.72 -8.12
N VAL A 454 -17.12 -10.70 -8.04
CA VAL A 454 -18.55 -10.45 -8.14
C VAL A 454 -19.03 -9.68 -6.89
N ARG A 455 -19.77 -8.61 -7.12
CA ARG A 455 -20.49 -7.82 -6.09
C ARG A 455 -21.97 -7.85 -6.40
N GLY A 456 -22.81 -7.26 -5.56
CA GLY A 456 -24.25 -7.22 -5.81
C GLY A 456 -24.96 -8.53 -5.44
N LEU A 457 -24.37 -9.36 -4.57
CA LEU A 457 -24.93 -10.64 -4.14
C LEU A 457 -25.75 -10.51 -2.85
N THR A 458 -26.88 -11.22 -2.80
CA THR A 458 -27.52 -11.55 -1.52
C THR A 458 -26.77 -12.71 -0.84
N TRP A 459 -26.93 -12.84 0.48
CA TRP A 459 -26.37 -13.98 1.23
C TRP A 459 -26.89 -15.34 0.69
N GLU A 460 -28.15 -15.39 0.24
CA GLU A 460 -28.76 -16.61 -0.32
C GLU A 460 -28.07 -17.01 -1.62
N ASN A 461 -27.85 -16.08 -2.55
CA ASN A 461 -27.18 -16.38 -3.82
C ASN A 461 -25.68 -16.68 -3.66
N ALA A 462 -25.01 -16.04 -2.70
CA ALA A 462 -23.63 -16.38 -2.33
C ALA A 462 -23.51 -17.82 -1.79
N ASN A 463 -24.46 -18.23 -0.94
CA ASN A 463 -24.54 -19.60 -0.44
C ASN A 463 -24.86 -20.61 -1.57
N ASP A 464 -25.80 -20.29 -2.45
CA ASP A 464 -26.20 -21.16 -3.57
C ASP A 464 -25.04 -21.38 -4.56
N TYR A 465 -24.26 -20.35 -4.88
CA TYR A 465 -23.05 -20.46 -5.69
C TYR A 465 -22.04 -21.43 -5.06
N CYS A 466 -21.75 -21.29 -3.76
CA CYS A 466 -20.83 -22.20 -3.08
C CYS A 466 -21.38 -23.64 -3.06
N ALA A 467 -22.69 -23.82 -2.88
CA ALA A 467 -23.32 -25.14 -2.89
C ALA A 467 -23.28 -25.81 -4.28
N TRP A 468 -23.43 -25.05 -5.38
CA TRP A 468 -23.25 -25.53 -6.75
C TRP A 468 -21.81 -26.04 -6.99
N GLN A 469 -20.81 -25.33 -6.46
CA GLN A 469 -19.40 -25.78 -6.46
C GLN A 469 -19.08 -26.93 -5.48
N ASN A 470 -20.08 -27.55 -4.82
CA ASN A 470 -19.92 -28.54 -3.75
C ASN A 470 -19.05 -28.06 -2.56
N LYS A 471 -19.04 -26.74 -2.35
CA LYS A 471 -18.41 -26.02 -1.23
C LYS A 471 -19.51 -25.46 -0.31
N ARG A 472 -19.13 -24.61 0.64
CA ARG A 472 -20.03 -23.84 1.53
C ARG A 472 -19.50 -22.42 1.72
N LEU A 473 -20.26 -21.54 2.37
CA LEU A 473 -19.68 -20.32 2.93
C LEU A 473 -18.66 -20.67 4.04
N PRO A 474 -17.59 -19.88 4.21
CA PRO A 474 -16.78 -19.93 5.42
C PRO A 474 -17.61 -19.49 6.63
N THR A 475 -17.35 -20.09 7.79
CA THR A 475 -17.84 -19.52 9.05
C THR A 475 -17.11 -18.20 9.34
N GLU A 476 -17.74 -17.31 10.09
CA GLU A 476 -17.14 -16.01 10.45
C GLU A 476 -15.76 -16.17 11.13
N ALA A 477 -15.58 -17.24 11.91
CA ALA A 477 -14.31 -17.55 12.58
C ALA A 477 -13.23 -18.10 11.63
N GLU A 478 -13.61 -18.97 10.68
CA GLU A 478 -12.69 -19.47 9.65
C GLU A 478 -12.18 -18.34 8.76
N TRP A 479 -13.08 -17.47 8.30
CA TRP A 479 -12.74 -16.30 7.49
C TRP A 479 -11.75 -15.40 8.23
N GLU A 480 -12.02 -15.07 9.50
CA GLU A 480 -11.15 -14.18 10.28
C GLU A 480 -9.76 -14.79 10.53
N VAL A 481 -9.68 -16.09 10.84
CA VAL A 481 -8.39 -16.77 11.01
C VAL A 481 -7.61 -16.81 9.70
N ALA A 482 -8.28 -17.05 8.56
CA ALA A 482 -7.64 -17.02 7.25
C ALA A 482 -7.10 -15.63 6.90
N ALA A 483 -7.79 -14.55 7.29
CA ALA A 483 -7.36 -13.17 7.07
C ALA A 483 -6.21 -12.74 7.99
N ARG A 484 -6.38 -12.92 9.31
CA ARG A 484 -5.50 -12.38 10.36
C ARG A 484 -4.26 -13.24 10.65
N GLY A 485 -4.26 -14.48 10.17
CA GLY A 485 -3.17 -15.42 10.37
C GLY A 485 -3.02 -15.91 11.81
N ALA A 486 -2.03 -16.78 12.04
CA ALA A 486 -1.76 -17.37 13.35
C ALA A 486 -1.27 -16.38 14.44
N GLN A 487 -1.03 -15.11 14.07
CA GLN A 487 -0.64 -14.04 14.99
C GLN A 487 -1.79 -13.08 15.34
N SER A 488 -2.98 -13.27 14.76
CA SER A 488 -4.15 -12.39 14.94
C SER A 488 -3.85 -10.92 14.57
N LEU A 489 -3.16 -10.70 13.45
CA LEU A 489 -2.81 -9.38 12.91
C LEU A 489 -4.07 -8.54 12.62
N LEU A 490 -3.98 -7.21 12.59
CA LEU A 490 -5.14 -6.37 12.20
C LEU A 490 -5.43 -6.45 10.69
N PHE A 491 -4.41 -6.58 9.85
CA PHE A 491 -4.55 -6.74 8.39
C PHE A 491 -3.70 -7.94 7.92
N PRO A 492 -3.95 -8.49 6.71
CA PRO A 492 -3.25 -9.68 6.22
C PRO A 492 -1.71 -9.54 6.20
N TRP A 493 -1.24 -8.32 5.98
CA TRP A 493 0.17 -7.89 5.93
C TRP A 493 0.72 -7.34 7.26
N GLY A 494 -0.05 -7.33 8.36
CA GLY A 494 0.36 -6.80 9.67
C GLY A 494 -0.56 -5.70 10.23
N ASP A 495 -0.14 -5.06 11.33
CA ASP A 495 -1.01 -4.18 12.13
C ASP A 495 -1.12 -2.73 11.62
N SER A 496 -0.97 -2.49 10.31
CA SER A 496 -0.81 -1.16 9.71
C SER A 496 -1.68 -0.98 8.47
N GLN A 497 -2.71 -0.14 8.56
CA GLN A 497 -3.83 -0.08 7.62
C GLN A 497 -3.44 0.21 6.16
N THR A 498 -2.63 1.23 5.87
CA THR A 498 -2.30 1.62 4.48
C THR A 498 -0.88 1.27 4.06
N SER A 499 -0.32 0.19 4.62
CA SER A 499 0.90 -0.46 4.09
C SER A 499 0.73 -1.05 2.68
N VAL A 500 -0.51 -1.16 2.20
CA VAL A 500 -0.91 -1.75 0.91
C VAL A 500 -1.87 -0.80 0.21
N ASN A 501 -1.71 -0.63 -1.11
CA ASN A 501 -2.58 0.21 -1.92
C ASN A 501 -3.81 -0.58 -2.36
N LEU A 502 -4.82 -0.62 -1.49
CA LEU A 502 -6.15 -1.14 -1.82
C LEU A 502 -6.92 -0.16 -2.74
N PRO A 503 -7.97 -0.64 -3.43
CA PRO A 503 -8.80 0.25 -4.24
C PRO A 503 -9.49 1.34 -3.41
N SER A 504 -9.94 2.40 -4.12
CA SER A 504 -10.71 3.53 -3.57
C SER A 504 -12.03 3.80 -4.31
N ASP A 505 -12.11 3.46 -5.61
CA ASP A 505 -13.17 3.93 -6.52
C ASP A 505 -14.02 2.80 -7.10
N ASN A 506 -13.41 1.61 -7.27
CA ASN A 506 -14.00 0.40 -7.84
C ASN A 506 -13.19 -0.82 -7.40
N THR A 507 -13.70 -2.04 -7.59
CA THR A 507 -12.92 -3.27 -7.36
C THR A 507 -11.71 -3.35 -8.31
N TYR A 508 -10.72 -4.19 -7.97
CA TYR A 508 -9.67 -4.64 -8.89
C TYR A 508 -9.79 -6.14 -9.17
N ALA A 509 -9.09 -6.59 -10.22
CA ALA A 509 -8.90 -7.99 -10.54
C ALA A 509 -8.38 -8.80 -9.33
N SER A 510 -8.97 -9.97 -9.10
CA SER A 510 -8.62 -10.84 -7.97
C SER A 510 -7.16 -11.29 -8.08
N GLY A 511 -6.37 -11.12 -7.02
CA GLY A 511 -4.93 -11.39 -6.95
C GLY A 511 -4.02 -10.27 -7.45
N SER A 512 -4.57 -9.16 -7.98
CA SER A 512 -3.78 -8.05 -8.55
C SER A 512 -3.00 -7.21 -7.54
N ILE A 513 -3.25 -7.38 -6.23
CA ILE A 513 -2.47 -6.76 -5.16
C ILE A 513 -1.72 -7.85 -4.37
N PRO A 514 -0.51 -8.27 -4.79
CA PRO A 514 0.23 -9.33 -4.10
C PRO A 514 0.52 -9.10 -2.60
N PRO A 515 0.65 -7.84 -2.10
CA PRO A 515 0.72 -7.59 -0.66
C PRO A 515 -0.61 -7.78 0.11
N ASN A 516 -1.75 -7.85 -0.57
CA ASN A 516 -3.07 -8.15 0.03
C ASN A 516 -3.24 -9.66 0.29
N ARG A 517 -2.24 -10.26 0.94
CA ARG A 517 -2.12 -11.71 1.10
C ARG A 517 -1.85 -12.07 2.56
N SER A 518 -2.62 -13.00 3.11
CA SER A 518 -2.47 -13.44 4.49
C SER A 518 -1.27 -14.36 4.69
N SER A 519 -0.89 -14.60 5.95
CA SER A 519 0.20 -15.52 6.30
C SER A 519 -0.02 -16.97 5.88
N PHE A 520 -1.26 -17.35 5.53
CA PHE A 520 -1.58 -18.68 4.99
C PHE A 520 -1.60 -18.71 3.46
N GLY A 521 -1.53 -17.54 2.81
CA GLY A 521 -1.40 -17.43 1.35
C GLY A 521 -2.69 -17.17 0.58
N VAL A 522 -3.80 -16.89 1.28
CA VAL A 522 -5.06 -16.40 0.69
C VAL A 522 -4.92 -14.92 0.35
N PHE A 523 -5.45 -14.50 -0.79
CA PHE A 523 -5.40 -13.14 -1.31
C PHE A 523 -6.74 -12.42 -1.16
N ASP A 524 -6.69 -11.10 -1.22
CA ASP A 524 -7.86 -10.20 -1.28
C ASP A 524 -8.79 -10.35 -0.08
N MET A 525 -8.21 -10.46 1.12
CA MET A 525 -8.97 -10.50 2.36
C MET A 525 -9.43 -9.10 2.81
N ALA A 526 -8.80 -8.04 2.31
CA ALA A 526 -9.06 -6.66 2.71
C ALA A 526 -9.29 -5.75 1.49
N GLY A 527 -10.35 -4.93 1.51
CA GLY A 527 -10.76 -4.18 0.32
C GLY A 527 -11.39 -5.10 -0.73
N ASN A 528 -11.56 -4.59 -1.95
CA ASN A 528 -12.36 -5.20 -3.01
C ASN A 528 -13.85 -5.29 -2.65
N VAL A 529 -14.36 -6.37 -2.07
CA VAL A 529 -15.77 -6.47 -1.64
C VAL A 529 -15.90 -6.89 -0.17
N TRP A 530 -17.06 -6.60 0.41
CA TRP A 530 -17.49 -7.35 1.58
C TRP A 530 -17.78 -8.80 1.17
N GLU A 531 -17.54 -9.75 2.07
CA GLU A 531 -17.77 -11.16 1.79
C GLU A 531 -18.77 -11.77 2.75
N TRP A 532 -19.80 -12.44 2.22
CA TRP A 532 -20.76 -13.16 3.05
C TRP A 532 -20.10 -14.35 3.78
N VAL A 533 -20.44 -14.48 5.07
CA VAL A 533 -20.04 -15.61 5.93
C VAL A 533 -21.25 -16.27 6.57
N ASP A 534 -21.09 -17.49 7.07
CA ASP A 534 -22.09 -18.20 7.87
C ASP A 534 -21.64 -18.35 9.35
N GLU A 535 -22.47 -18.97 10.19
CA GLU A 535 -22.24 -19.27 11.61
C GLU A 535 -21.51 -18.14 12.41
N PRO A 536 -22.10 -16.94 12.51
CA PRO A 536 -21.45 -15.81 13.17
C PRO A 536 -21.16 -16.10 14.65
N TYR A 537 -19.89 -15.98 15.04
CA TYR A 537 -19.40 -16.39 16.37
C TYR A 537 -19.88 -15.47 17.50
N THR A 538 -20.43 -14.29 17.15
CA THR A 538 -21.20 -13.43 18.06
C THR A 538 -22.61 -13.25 17.53
N ALA A 539 -23.61 -13.56 18.36
CA ALA A 539 -25.01 -13.62 17.98
C ALA A 539 -25.52 -12.31 17.34
N VAL A 540 -26.13 -12.44 16.16
CA VAL A 540 -26.77 -11.35 15.42
C VAL A 540 -28.29 -11.29 15.69
N PRO A 541 -28.95 -10.13 15.50
CA PRO A 541 -30.41 -10.02 15.58
C PRO A 541 -31.13 -10.85 14.50
N ASP A 542 -32.33 -11.35 14.83
CA ASP A 542 -33.19 -12.12 13.91
C ASP A 542 -33.33 -11.44 12.53
N GLY A 543 -32.92 -12.12 11.47
CA GLY A 543 -33.00 -11.62 10.08
C GLY A 543 -31.84 -10.70 9.66
N GLN A 544 -30.77 -10.62 10.43
CA GLN A 544 -29.50 -10.03 10.02
C GLN A 544 -28.45 -11.12 9.71
N GLN A 545 -27.47 -10.77 8.88
CA GLN A 545 -26.27 -11.57 8.60
C GLN A 545 -25.01 -10.71 8.78
N VAL A 546 -23.84 -11.34 8.71
CA VAL A 546 -22.53 -10.68 8.74
C VAL A 546 -21.83 -10.83 7.39
N ALA A 547 -21.15 -9.77 6.96
CA ALA A 547 -20.09 -9.84 5.97
C ALA A 547 -18.75 -9.34 6.57
N ARG A 548 -17.63 -9.80 6.00
CA ARG A 548 -16.25 -9.56 6.47
C ARG A 548 -15.38 -8.99 5.35
N GLY A 549 -14.15 -8.59 5.66
CA GLY A 549 -13.25 -7.91 4.72
C GLY A 549 -13.45 -6.39 4.74
N GLY A 550 -13.75 -5.81 3.58
CA GLY A 550 -14.10 -4.40 3.42
C GLY A 550 -14.31 -4.07 1.94
N ALA A 551 -15.17 -3.13 1.61
CA ALA A 551 -15.39 -2.76 0.22
C ALA A 551 -14.26 -1.91 -0.36
N PHE A 552 -14.25 -1.77 -1.69
CA PHE A 552 -13.35 -0.91 -2.46
C PHE A 552 -13.40 0.58 -2.10
N ASP A 553 -14.36 1.03 -1.28
CA ASP A 553 -14.49 2.38 -0.73
C ASP A 553 -14.35 2.42 0.80
N PHE A 554 -14.24 1.26 1.47
CA PHE A 554 -14.36 1.13 2.93
C PHE A 554 -13.40 0.09 3.51
N LEU A 555 -12.21 0.54 3.91
CA LEU A 555 -11.21 -0.28 4.60
C LEU A 555 -11.34 -0.19 6.13
N LYS A 556 -11.49 -1.33 6.79
CA LYS A 556 -11.30 -1.53 8.24
C LYS A 556 -10.39 -2.73 8.49
N ASP A 557 -9.99 -2.95 9.74
CA ASP A 557 -9.23 -4.14 10.11
C ASP A 557 -10.08 -5.41 10.00
N MET A 558 -9.39 -6.55 9.91
CA MET A 558 -9.97 -7.86 9.63
C MET A 558 -10.76 -8.46 10.80
N ALA A 559 -10.89 -7.75 11.94
CA ALA A 559 -11.81 -8.10 13.03
C ALA A 559 -13.16 -7.36 12.95
N TYR A 560 -13.32 -6.42 12.01
CA TYR A 560 -14.56 -5.66 11.79
C TYR A 560 -15.67 -6.51 11.17
N ARG A 561 -16.92 -6.27 11.59
CA ARG A 561 -18.13 -6.99 11.16
C ARG A 561 -19.08 -6.04 10.45
N LEU A 562 -19.34 -6.23 9.15
CA LEU A 562 -20.49 -5.57 8.50
C LEU A 562 -21.76 -6.38 8.81
N GLN A 563 -22.44 -6.02 9.90
CA GLN A 563 -23.69 -6.67 10.31
C GLN A 563 -24.91 -5.88 9.80
N GLY A 564 -25.86 -6.55 9.13
CA GLY A 564 -27.05 -5.90 8.58
C GLY A 564 -28.07 -6.87 7.98
N ASN A 565 -29.14 -6.33 7.38
CA ASN A 565 -30.15 -7.13 6.68
C ASN A 565 -29.60 -7.54 5.29
N PRO A 566 -29.44 -8.84 4.98
CA PRO A 566 -28.84 -9.30 3.73
C PRO A 566 -29.67 -9.00 2.47
N ASN A 567 -30.91 -8.56 2.63
CA ASN A 567 -31.81 -8.15 1.55
C ASN A 567 -31.85 -6.61 1.35
N LEU A 568 -31.00 -5.84 2.04
CA LEU A 568 -30.95 -4.40 1.91
C LEU A 568 -30.05 -3.99 0.71
N PRO A 569 -30.54 -3.21 -0.27
CA PRO A 569 -29.75 -2.88 -1.48
C PRO A 569 -28.39 -2.25 -1.21
N THR A 570 -28.26 -1.44 -0.16
CA THR A 570 -26.98 -0.80 0.23
C THR A 570 -25.97 -1.77 0.85
N MET A 571 -26.40 -2.97 1.27
CA MET A 571 -25.53 -4.04 1.73
C MET A 571 -25.19 -4.98 0.56
N ILE A 572 -26.19 -5.34 -0.25
CA ILE A 572 -26.03 -6.15 -1.46
C ILE A 572 -24.99 -5.53 -2.42
N ALA A 573 -25.10 -4.23 -2.72
CA ALA A 573 -24.33 -3.56 -3.78
C ALA A 573 -22.80 -3.69 -3.68
N SER A 574 -22.26 -3.85 -2.49
CA SER A 574 -20.81 -3.98 -2.22
C SER A 574 -20.41 -5.32 -1.60
N THR A 575 -21.30 -6.32 -1.57
CA THR A 575 -21.01 -7.66 -1.04
C THR A 575 -20.95 -8.72 -2.14
N GLY A 576 -19.94 -9.58 -2.06
CA GLY A 576 -19.66 -10.76 -2.87
C GLY A 576 -19.43 -12.01 -2.00
N VAL A 577 -18.54 -12.90 -2.44
CA VAL A 577 -18.32 -14.22 -1.80
C VAL A 577 -16.94 -14.81 -2.09
N ARG A 578 -16.42 -15.60 -1.14
CA ARG A 578 -15.50 -16.72 -1.38
C ARG A 578 -15.99 -17.97 -0.64
N CYS A 579 -15.68 -19.16 -1.12
CA CYS A 579 -16.18 -20.40 -0.55
C CYS A 579 -15.11 -21.16 0.26
N ALA A 580 -15.59 -22.02 1.17
CA ALA A 580 -14.79 -22.91 2.01
C ALA A 580 -15.22 -24.37 1.84
N ALA A 581 -14.32 -25.30 2.15
CA ALA A 581 -14.58 -26.73 2.16
C ALA A 581 -13.91 -27.37 3.39
N THR A 582 -14.61 -28.27 4.08
CA THR A 582 -14.05 -28.98 5.24
C THR A 582 -13.05 -30.05 4.78
N GLU A 583 -13.37 -30.75 3.70
CA GLU A 583 -12.46 -31.59 2.93
C GLU A 583 -12.62 -31.18 1.46
N VAL A 584 -11.52 -30.88 0.76
CA VAL A 584 -11.52 -30.94 -0.71
C VAL A 584 -11.39 -32.42 -1.08
N GLU A 585 -12.08 -32.87 -2.13
CA GLU A 585 -11.89 -34.25 -2.60
C GLU A 585 -10.42 -34.49 -2.92
N ALA A 586 -9.78 -35.36 -2.12
CA ALA A 586 -8.40 -35.74 -2.35
C ALA A 586 -8.31 -36.38 -3.73
N VAL A 587 -7.48 -35.80 -4.60
CA VAL A 587 -7.24 -36.32 -5.95
C VAL A 587 -6.92 -37.81 -5.84
N PRO A 588 -7.73 -38.71 -6.43
CA PRO A 588 -7.51 -40.14 -6.27
C PRO A 588 -6.12 -40.55 -6.75
N ASP A 589 -5.45 -41.48 -6.04
CA ASP A 589 -4.12 -41.98 -6.41
C ASP A 589 -4.07 -42.51 -7.86
N ASP A 590 -5.20 -43.01 -8.38
CA ASP A 590 -5.37 -43.48 -9.75
C ASP A 590 -5.69 -42.39 -10.79
N ALA A 591 -5.97 -41.16 -10.34
CA ALA A 591 -6.11 -39.98 -11.20
C ALA A 591 -4.79 -39.19 -11.36
N ILE A 592 -3.74 -39.49 -10.60
CA ILE A 592 -2.43 -38.82 -10.76
C ILE A 592 -1.66 -39.49 -11.91
N VAL A 593 -1.60 -38.80 -13.06
CA VAL A 593 -0.85 -39.24 -14.26
C VAL A 593 0.66 -39.06 -14.05
N LEU A 594 1.05 -37.93 -13.44
CA LEU A 594 2.43 -37.60 -13.08
C LEU A 594 2.44 -36.55 -11.97
N GLN A 595 3.43 -36.64 -11.07
CA GLN A 595 3.77 -35.55 -10.16
C GLN A 595 5.30 -35.52 -9.96
N ASP A 596 5.91 -34.34 -10.03
CA ASP A 596 7.36 -34.18 -10.03
C ASP A 596 7.79 -32.82 -9.43
N ASP A 597 8.60 -32.86 -8.37
CA ASP A 597 9.27 -31.68 -7.78
C ASP A 597 10.69 -31.47 -8.36
N PHE A 598 11.13 -32.36 -9.25
CA PHE A 598 12.46 -32.38 -9.87
C PHE A 598 13.64 -32.40 -8.89
N SER A 599 13.42 -32.68 -7.60
CA SER A 599 14.47 -32.96 -6.61
C SER A 599 15.15 -34.32 -6.84
N ASN A 600 14.43 -35.25 -7.48
CA ASN A 600 14.84 -36.64 -7.67
C ASN A 600 14.82 -37.05 -9.16
N PRO A 601 15.97 -37.26 -9.82
CA PRO A 601 16.04 -37.74 -11.20
C PRO A 601 15.44 -39.12 -11.51
N GLU A 602 14.90 -39.83 -10.51
CA GLU A 602 14.15 -41.10 -10.67
C GLU A 602 12.61 -40.93 -10.52
N SER A 603 12.09 -39.69 -10.40
CA SER A 603 10.65 -39.37 -10.25
C SER A 603 9.80 -39.81 -11.46
N GLY A 604 10.29 -39.58 -12.68
CA GLY A 604 9.69 -40.13 -13.90
C GLY A 604 9.96 -39.31 -15.17
N TRP A 605 10.20 -38.00 -15.05
CA TRP A 605 10.42 -37.13 -16.20
C TRP A 605 11.77 -37.41 -16.91
N PRO A 606 11.85 -37.33 -18.25
CA PRO A 606 13.05 -37.70 -18.98
C PRO A 606 14.20 -36.69 -18.84
N ASP A 607 15.42 -37.18 -18.58
CA ASP A 607 16.65 -36.38 -18.53
C ASP A 607 17.30 -36.24 -19.92
N LEU A 608 17.03 -35.13 -20.62
CA LEU A 608 17.29 -34.95 -22.07
C LEU A 608 18.58 -34.17 -22.39
N LYS A 609 19.72 -34.68 -21.91
CA LYS A 609 21.06 -34.09 -22.10
C LYS A 609 21.59 -34.26 -23.55
N GLU A 610 21.23 -33.33 -24.44
CA GLU A 610 21.69 -33.26 -25.84
C GLU A 610 22.66 -32.10 -26.11
N ASP A 611 23.57 -32.27 -27.09
CA ASP A 611 24.68 -31.34 -27.41
C ASP A 611 24.26 -29.91 -27.87
N THR A 612 22.97 -29.63 -28.07
CA THR A 612 22.45 -28.38 -28.67
C THR A 612 21.27 -27.73 -27.93
N ALA A 613 20.87 -28.25 -26.78
CA ALA A 613 19.87 -27.64 -25.88
C ALA A 613 19.87 -28.40 -24.54
N TRP A 614 20.33 -27.77 -23.46
CA TRP A 614 20.37 -28.40 -22.14
C TRP A 614 18.95 -28.54 -21.59
N ARG A 615 18.50 -29.78 -21.44
CA ARG A 615 17.23 -30.15 -20.82
C ARG A 615 17.48 -31.24 -19.79
N GLY A 616 17.09 -31.03 -18.55
CA GLY A 616 17.38 -32.00 -17.49
C GLY A 616 17.24 -31.45 -16.07
N TYR A 617 17.24 -32.37 -15.11
CA TYR A 617 17.27 -32.05 -13.68
C TYR A 617 18.55 -31.28 -13.34
N HIS A 618 18.41 -30.13 -12.65
CA HIS A 618 19.51 -29.25 -12.29
C HIS A 618 19.55 -29.01 -10.77
N PRO A 619 20.45 -29.68 -10.03
CA PRO A 619 20.45 -29.60 -8.58
C PRO A 619 20.88 -28.22 -8.04
N PRO A 620 20.25 -27.71 -6.96
CA PRO A 620 19.10 -28.29 -6.26
C PRO A 620 17.76 -27.84 -6.87
N ASP A 621 16.82 -28.78 -6.94
CA ASP A 621 15.36 -28.55 -6.87
C ASP A 621 14.67 -27.84 -8.06
N TYR A 622 15.05 -28.14 -9.33
CA TYR A 622 14.24 -27.80 -10.53
C TYR A 622 14.67 -28.57 -11.81
N TYR A 623 13.78 -28.59 -12.81
CA TYR A 623 14.07 -29.03 -14.18
C TYR A 623 14.43 -27.83 -15.08
N HIS A 624 15.59 -27.88 -15.72
CA HIS A 624 16.13 -26.81 -16.56
C HIS A 624 15.81 -27.04 -18.05
N VAL A 625 15.48 -25.97 -18.78
CA VAL A 625 15.36 -25.94 -20.24
C VAL A 625 16.09 -24.71 -20.78
N GLU A 626 17.19 -24.94 -21.51
CA GLU A 626 17.99 -23.91 -22.19
C GLU A 626 17.69 -23.86 -23.69
N ALA A 627 17.39 -22.67 -24.20
CA ALA A 627 17.52 -22.34 -25.63
C ALA A 627 18.83 -21.56 -25.83
N THR A 628 19.64 -21.99 -26.81
CA THR A 628 21.07 -21.61 -26.97
C THR A 628 21.38 -20.74 -28.19
N GLY A 629 20.37 -20.18 -28.83
CA GLY A 629 20.49 -19.28 -29.98
C GLY A 629 19.18 -18.58 -30.30
N ALA A 630 19.24 -17.53 -31.10
CA ALA A 630 18.05 -16.78 -31.54
C ALA A 630 17.22 -17.58 -32.57
N ASN A 631 15.89 -17.43 -32.52
CA ASN A 631 14.91 -18.23 -33.29
C ASN A 631 15.03 -19.74 -33.02
N GLN A 632 15.33 -20.14 -31.77
CA GLN A 632 15.39 -21.54 -31.34
C GLN A 632 14.15 -21.89 -30.52
N ILE A 633 13.51 -23.01 -30.87
CA ILE A 633 12.51 -23.68 -30.02
C ILE A 633 13.20 -24.86 -29.32
N ALA A 634 12.98 -24.99 -28.01
CA ALA A 634 13.40 -26.10 -27.19
C ALA A 634 12.18 -26.70 -26.46
N THR A 635 12.01 -28.02 -26.53
CA THR A 635 10.95 -28.74 -25.83
C THR A 635 11.48 -29.94 -25.05
N ALA A 636 10.81 -30.26 -23.95
CA ALA A 636 10.98 -31.48 -23.16
C ALA A 636 9.61 -32.15 -23.01
N VAL A 637 9.49 -33.43 -23.32
CA VAL A 637 8.20 -34.08 -23.64
C VAL A 637 8.07 -35.40 -22.89
N PHE A 638 6.91 -35.64 -22.29
CA PHE A 638 6.56 -36.82 -21.52
C PHE A 638 5.57 -37.72 -22.28
N GLY A 639 6.06 -38.87 -22.74
CA GLY A 639 5.30 -39.83 -23.54
C GLY A 639 4.20 -40.53 -22.76
N SER A 640 2.93 -40.29 -23.11
CA SER A 640 1.76 -40.67 -22.33
C SER A 640 0.43 -40.84 -23.10
N ASP A 641 0.26 -40.23 -24.29
CA ASP A 641 -0.98 -40.25 -25.11
C ASP A 641 -2.29 -39.98 -24.32
N VAL A 642 -2.34 -38.84 -23.61
CA VAL A 642 -3.46 -38.51 -22.71
C VAL A 642 -4.60 -37.77 -23.41
N THR A 643 -5.84 -38.13 -23.04
CA THR A 643 -7.08 -37.56 -23.62
C THR A 643 -7.73 -36.51 -22.73
N ASN A 644 -7.85 -36.75 -21.41
CA ASN A 644 -8.43 -35.78 -20.49
C ASN A 644 -7.45 -35.49 -19.34
N ILE A 645 -6.75 -34.36 -19.35
CA ILE A 645 -5.83 -34.00 -18.26
C ILE A 645 -5.92 -32.54 -17.81
N GLY A 646 -5.69 -32.29 -16.54
CA GLY A 646 -5.23 -31.00 -16.01
C GLY A 646 -3.72 -31.05 -15.75
N MET A 647 -2.96 -30.13 -16.33
CA MET A 647 -1.50 -30.00 -16.15
C MET A 647 -1.19 -28.65 -15.50
N GLU A 648 -0.60 -28.63 -14.31
CA GLU A 648 -0.19 -27.43 -13.56
C GLU A 648 1.32 -27.50 -13.28
N ALA A 649 2.06 -26.41 -13.53
CA ALA A 649 3.49 -26.32 -13.20
C ALA A 649 3.90 -24.89 -12.84
N ARG A 650 4.87 -24.78 -11.94
CA ARG A 650 5.50 -23.53 -11.53
C ARG A 650 6.75 -23.28 -12.39
N ILE A 651 6.91 -22.06 -12.90
CA ILE A 651 7.93 -21.70 -13.88
C ILE A 651 8.61 -20.40 -13.48
N PHE A 652 9.94 -20.36 -13.55
CA PHE A 652 10.76 -19.18 -13.24
C PHE A 652 11.98 -19.09 -14.16
N VAL A 653 12.66 -17.95 -14.15
CA VAL A 653 13.77 -17.62 -15.06
C VAL A 653 14.98 -17.18 -14.26
N ASP A 654 16.18 -17.63 -14.63
CA ASP A 654 17.39 -16.97 -14.15
C ASP A 654 17.71 -15.73 -15.00
N ILE A 655 17.29 -14.57 -14.48
CA ILE A 655 17.52 -13.24 -15.05
C ILE A 655 19.03 -12.91 -15.10
N LEU A 656 19.89 -13.58 -14.31
CA LEU A 656 21.33 -13.34 -14.31
C LEU A 656 22.06 -14.00 -15.49
N GLU A 657 21.43 -14.99 -16.14
CA GLU A 657 22.04 -15.79 -17.20
C GLU A 657 21.40 -15.58 -18.59
N THR A 658 20.20 -15.00 -18.64
CA THR A 658 19.44 -14.68 -19.87
C THR A 658 19.82 -13.29 -20.40
N GLU A 659 20.02 -13.10 -21.72
CA GLU A 659 20.48 -11.79 -22.26
C GLU A 659 19.33 -10.77 -22.45
N THR A 660 19.28 -10.00 -23.54
CA THR A 660 18.43 -8.79 -23.66
C THR A 660 17.36 -8.82 -24.76
N GLY A 661 16.99 -10.00 -25.29
CA GLY A 661 15.98 -10.11 -26.36
C GLY A 661 14.63 -10.66 -25.89
N GLU A 662 13.67 -10.81 -26.80
CA GLU A 662 12.37 -11.41 -26.46
C GLU A 662 12.44 -12.95 -26.48
N TYR A 663 11.79 -13.57 -25.50
CA TYR A 663 11.61 -15.02 -25.41
C TYR A 663 10.25 -15.34 -24.75
N ARG A 664 9.77 -16.57 -24.92
CA ARG A 664 8.57 -17.09 -24.27
C ARG A 664 8.77 -18.52 -23.78
N TYR A 665 7.99 -18.91 -22.77
CA TYR A 665 7.97 -20.26 -22.22
C TYR A 665 6.56 -20.72 -21.88
N GLY A 666 6.38 -22.01 -21.61
CA GLY A 666 5.16 -22.52 -21.00
C GLY A 666 4.94 -24.02 -21.20
N LEU A 667 3.67 -24.41 -21.30
CA LEU A 667 3.22 -25.79 -21.30
C LEU A 667 2.86 -26.26 -22.72
N LEU A 668 3.29 -27.47 -23.06
CA LEU A 668 2.99 -28.14 -24.32
C LEU A 668 2.03 -29.30 -24.06
N LEU A 669 1.06 -29.49 -24.96
CA LEU A 669 0.04 -30.53 -24.85
C LEU A 669 -0.39 -31.08 -26.22
N ARG A 670 -1.04 -32.25 -26.22
CA ARG A 670 -1.57 -32.93 -27.42
C ARG A 670 -0.51 -33.14 -28.51
N GLN A 671 0.71 -33.46 -28.10
CA GLN A 671 1.78 -33.72 -29.04
C GLN A 671 1.62 -35.10 -29.70
N VAL A 672 1.51 -35.10 -31.03
CA VAL A 672 1.43 -36.29 -31.88
C VAL A 672 2.79 -36.59 -32.52
N ASP A 673 3.54 -35.55 -32.90
CA ASP A 673 4.95 -35.63 -33.30
C ASP A 673 5.67 -34.28 -33.09
N SER A 674 6.96 -34.17 -33.46
CA SER A 674 7.76 -32.96 -33.28
C SER A 674 7.32 -31.73 -34.10
N ARG A 675 6.20 -31.81 -34.83
CA ARG A 675 5.59 -30.74 -35.63
C ARG A 675 4.07 -30.61 -35.41
N GLN A 676 3.49 -31.40 -34.53
CA GLN A 676 2.05 -31.44 -34.29
C GLN A 676 1.78 -31.49 -32.79
N PHE A 677 1.46 -30.34 -32.21
CA PHE A 677 1.21 -30.11 -30.78
C PHE A 677 0.48 -28.77 -30.57
N TYR A 678 -0.04 -28.52 -29.38
CA TYR A 678 -0.33 -27.18 -28.89
C TYR A 678 0.71 -26.74 -27.86
N ALA A 679 0.93 -25.44 -27.73
CA ALA A 679 1.67 -24.86 -26.61
C ALA A 679 0.94 -23.62 -26.08
N PHE A 680 0.69 -23.59 -24.77
CA PHE A 680 0.29 -22.39 -24.06
C PHE A 680 1.52 -21.70 -23.50
N THR A 681 1.72 -20.45 -23.87
CA THR A 681 2.99 -19.74 -23.66
C THR A 681 2.78 -18.34 -23.11
N VAL A 682 3.74 -17.88 -22.32
CA VAL A 682 3.82 -16.52 -21.77
C VAL A 682 5.19 -15.91 -22.07
N ALA A 683 5.20 -14.61 -22.33
CA ALA A 683 6.36 -13.81 -22.67
C ALA A 683 6.50 -12.68 -21.62
N PRO A 684 7.27 -12.89 -20.53
CA PRO A 684 7.21 -12.01 -19.37
C PRO A 684 7.77 -10.59 -19.63
N ARG A 685 8.60 -10.42 -20.67
CA ARG A 685 9.17 -9.11 -21.06
C ARG A 685 8.16 -8.21 -21.76
N SER A 686 7.17 -8.79 -22.45
CA SER A 686 6.12 -8.07 -23.18
C SER A 686 4.72 -8.22 -22.54
N GLY A 687 4.61 -8.94 -21.42
CA GLY A 687 3.34 -9.21 -20.74
C GLY A 687 2.34 -10.01 -21.59
N GLN A 688 2.79 -10.70 -22.63
CA GLN A 688 1.91 -11.39 -23.58
C GLN A 688 1.72 -12.86 -23.23
N TRP A 689 0.53 -13.38 -23.50
CA TRP A 689 0.25 -14.81 -23.57
C TRP A 689 -0.16 -15.22 -24.99
N ALA A 690 0.09 -16.47 -25.35
CA ALA A 690 -0.34 -17.04 -26.63
C ALA A 690 -0.62 -18.54 -26.54
N VAL A 691 -1.76 -18.95 -27.11
CA VAL A 691 -2.09 -20.34 -27.45
C VAL A 691 -1.61 -20.59 -28.88
N LEU A 692 -0.67 -21.52 -29.02
CA LEU A 692 0.02 -21.84 -30.26
C LEU A 692 -0.36 -23.24 -30.73
N LYS A 693 -0.39 -23.43 -32.05
CA LYS A 693 -0.65 -24.72 -32.69
C LYS A 693 0.45 -25.01 -33.71
N ALA A 694 1.16 -26.11 -33.51
CA ALA A 694 2.13 -26.61 -34.47
C ALA A 694 1.44 -27.50 -35.50
N THR A 695 1.77 -27.29 -36.77
CA THR A 695 1.29 -28.09 -37.89
C THR A 695 2.44 -28.46 -38.82
N ASN A 696 2.20 -29.37 -39.77
CA ASN A 696 3.14 -29.67 -40.85
C ASN A 696 3.52 -28.47 -41.75
N ASN A 697 2.78 -27.34 -41.66
CA ASN A 697 3.07 -26.11 -42.40
C ASN A 697 3.88 -25.09 -41.59
N GLY A 698 4.00 -25.26 -40.26
CA GLY A 698 4.62 -24.30 -39.35
C GLY A 698 3.84 -24.15 -38.03
N LEU A 699 4.29 -23.21 -37.20
CA LEU A 699 3.65 -22.82 -35.95
C LEU A 699 2.71 -21.62 -36.21
N GLU A 700 1.46 -21.71 -35.77
CA GLU A 700 0.47 -20.64 -35.87
C GLU A 700 -0.03 -20.22 -34.47
N THR A 701 -0.23 -18.91 -34.27
CA THR A 701 -0.91 -18.40 -33.08
C THR A 701 -2.41 -18.56 -33.28
N VAL A 702 -3.07 -19.36 -32.45
CA VAL A 702 -4.53 -19.54 -32.47
C VAL A 702 -5.20 -18.38 -31.75
N GLN A 703 -4.63 -17.97 -30.61
CA GLN A 703 -5.14 -16.87 -29.79
C GLN A 703 -4.01 -16.27 -28.95
N SER A 704 -4.12 -14.99 -28.60
CA SER A 704 -3.13 -14.27 -27.79
C SER A 704 -3.72 -13.00 -27.18
N GLY A 705 -3.10 -12.49 -26.13
CA GLY A 705 -3.43 -11.20 -25.50
C GLY A 705 -2.37 -10.77 -24.49
N SER A 706 -2.64 -9.70 -23.73
CA SER A 706 -1.86 -9.32 -22.56
C SER A 706 -2.37 -9.99 -21.28
N VAL A 707 -1.51 -10.07 -20.27
CA VAL A 707 -1.84 -10.47 -18.89
C VAL A 707 -0.86 -9.81 -17.92
N ASP A 708 -1.36 -8.87 -17.13
CA ASP A 708 -0.53 -7.98 -16.29
C ASP A 708 -0.05 -8.67 -14.99
N SER A 709 -0.56 -9.87 -14.70
CA SER A 709 -0.20 -10.67 -13.52
C SER A 709 1.04 -11.55 -13.69
N LEU A 710 1.80 -11.41 -14.77
CA LEU A 710 3.06 -12.16 -14.99
C LEU A 710 4.20 -11.57 -14.18
N GLN A 711 4.84 -12.38 -13.35
CA GLN A 711 5.96 -11.97 -12.51
C GLN A 711 7.31 -12.29 -13.17
N GLY A 712 7.38 -13.35 -13.99
CA GLY A 712 8.48 -13.61 -14.93
C GLY A 712 9.87 -13.79 -14.34
N GLY A 713 9.96 -14.01 -13.02
CA GLY A 713 11.16 -13.70 -12.26
C GLY A 713 11.86 -14.90 -11.64
N SER A 714 12.36 -14.70 -10.43
CA SER A 714 13.06 -15.72 -9.63
C SER A 714 12.12 -16.76 -9.02
N VAL A 715 12.66 -17.75 -8.29
CA VAL A 715 11.89 -18.72 -7.49
C VAL A 715 10.83 -18.07 -6.59
N GLU A 716 11.16 -16.92 -5.99
CA GLU A 716 10.25 -16.19 -5.07
C GLU A 716 9.10 -15.47 -5.80
N THR A 717 9.19 -15.35 -7.13
CA THR A 717 8.28 -14.62 -8.03
C THR A 717 8.01 -15.45 -9.30
N ALA A 718 7.73 -16.74 -9.09
CA ALA A 718 7.53 -17.74 -10.14
C ALA A 718 6.08 -17.76 -10.60
N ASP A 719 5.84 -17.80 -11.91
CA ASP A 719 4.50 -17.92 -12.47
C ASP A 719 4.04 -19.38 -12.45
N THR A 720 2.77 -19.62 -12.10
CA THR A 720 2.12 -20.93 -12.24
C THR A 720 1.31 -20.93 -13.52
N LEU A 721 1.62 -21.84 -14.44
CA LEU A 721 0.78 -22.08 -15.62
C LEU A 721 -0.03 -23.36 -15.41
N ARG A 722 -1.29 -23.36 -15.85
CA ARG A 722 -2.12 -24.57 -15.92
C ARG A 722 -2.88 -24.67 -17.23
N VAL A 723 -3.08 -25.89 -17.71
CA VAL A 723 -3.95 -26.20 -18.85
C VAL A 723 -4.84 -27.39 -18.51
N ASP A 724 -6.15 -27.20 -18.56
CA ASP A 724 -7.15 -28.24 -18.42
C ASP A 724 -7.68 -28.61 -19.82
N ALA A 725 -7.39 -29.84 -20.26
CA ALA A 725 -7.53 -30.31 -21.63
C ALA A 725 -8.39 -31.58 -21.67
N SER A 726 -9.71 -31.42 -21.77
CA SER A 726 -10.67 -32.53 -21.87
C SER A 726 -11.12 -32.72 -23.31
N GLY A 727 -10.71 -33.83 -23.93
CA GLY A 727 -10.98 -34.13 -25.34
C GLY A 727 -10.54 -33.01 -26.29
N SER A 728 -11.52 -32.30 -26.87
CA SER A 728 -11.31 -31.16 -27.76
C SER A 728 -11.32 -29.79 -27.08
N THR A 729 -11.64 -29.70 -25.79
CA THR A 729 -11.79 -28.44 -25.06
C THR A 729 -10.56 -28.19 -24.18
N PHE A 730 -10.04 -26.97 -24.22
CA PHE A 730 -8.82 -26.55 -23.54
C PHE A 730 -9.06 -25.23 -22.79
N SER A 731 -8.93 -25.24 -21.46
CA SER A 731 -8.95 -24.03 -20.63
C SER A 731 -7.54 -23.73 -20.12
N PHE A 732 -7.08 -22.50 -20.31
CA PHE A 732 -5.70 -22.08 -20.05
C PHE A 732 -5.65 -21.06 -18.91
N PHE A 733 -4.70 -21.23 -17.98
CA PHE A 733 -4.63 -20.47 -16.74
C PHE A 733 -3.22 -19.91 -16.46
N VAL A 734 -3.15 -18.70 -15.92
CA VAL A 734 -1.92 -18.04 -15.42
C VAL A 734 -2.17 -17.62 -13.97
N ASN A 735 -1.31 -18.03 -13.05
CA ASN A 735 -1.38 -17.71 -11.62
C ASN A 735 -2.75 -18.04 -10.97
N GLY A 736 -3.45 -19.04 -11.49
CA GLY A 736 -4.78 -19.49 -11.07
C GLY A 736 -5.96 -18.84 -11.82
N ARG A 737 -5.73 -17.69 -12.49
CA ARG A 737 -6.73 -17.01 -13.32
C ARG A 737 -6.91 -17.74 -14.65
N ILE A 738 -8.15 -17.99 -15.07
CA ILE A 738 -8.44 -18.44 -16.44
C ILE A 738 -8.21 -17.29 -17.44
N ILE A 739 -7.46 -17.57 -18.48
CA ILE A 739 -7.03 -16.61 -19.51
C ILE A 739 -7.85 -16.78 -20.79
N THR A 740 -8.11 -18.03 -21.20
CA THR A 740 -9.07 -18.32 -22.26
C THR A 740 -9.48 -19.79 -22.29
N THR A 741 -10.55 -20.10 -23.04
CA THR A 741 -10.98 -21.45 -23.38
C THR A 741 -11.09 -21.60 -24.90
N LEU A 742 -10.50 -22.67 -25.45
CA LEU A 742 -10.53 -23.03 -26.86
C LEU A 742 -11.24 -24.38 -27.05
N THR A 743 -11.99 -24.54 -28.14
CA THR A 743 -12.46 -25.86 -28.59
C THR A 743 -11.90 -26.16 -29.99
N ASP A 744 -11.07 -27.21 -30.12
CA ASP A 744 -10.52 -27.67 -31.38
C ASP A 744 -10.32 -29.20 -31.38
N SER A 745 -11.01 -29.90 -32.28
CA SER A 745 -10.95 -31.36 -32.41
C SER A 745 -9.77 -31.90 -33.22
N SER A 746 -8.80 -31.05 -33.60
CA SER A 746 -7.64 -31.46 -34.41
C SER A 746 -6.78 -32.52 -33.73
N TYR A 747 -6.49 -32.36 -32.43
CA TYR A 747 -5.65 -33.25 -31.63
C TYR A 747 -6.35 -33.54 -30.29
N SER A 748 -7.17 -34.60 -30.24
CA SER A 748 -7.97 -34.96 -29.05
C SER A 748 -7.20 -35.75 -27.97
N SER A 749 -6.07 -36.35 -28.32
CA SER A 749 -5.11 -36.96 -27.40
C SER A 749 -3.68 -36.65 -27.85
N GLY A 750 -2.70 -36.95 -27.00
CA GLY A 750 -1.28 -36.86 -27.30
C GLY A 750 -0.43 -36.60 -26.07
N ASP A 751 0.87 -36.47 -26.28
CA ASP A 751 1.84 -36.24 -25.21
C ASP A 751 1.80 -34.79 -24.69
N PHE A 752 2.38 -34.56 -23.50
CA PHE A 752 2.50 -33.24 -22.87
C PHE A 752 3.95 -32.93 -22.51
N GLY A 753 4.25 -31.68 -22.13
CA GLY A 753 5.64 -31.24 -22.00
C GLY A 753 5.83 -29.77 -21.65
N PHE A 754 7.06 -29.32 -21.77
CA PHE A 754 7.51 -27.94 -21.61
C PHE A 754 7.94 -27.34 -22.94
N TYR A 755 7.71 -26.04 -23.10
CA TYR A 755 7.99 -25.27 -24.31
C TYR A 755 8.83 -24.03 -23.97
N VAL A 756 9.89 -23.78 -24.72
CA VAL A 756 10.71 -22.55 -24.65
C VAL A 756 11.05 -22.09 -26.07
N GLU A 757 10.95 -20.79 -26.34
CA GLU A 757 11.28 -20.20 -27.64
C GLU A 757 11.94 -18.82 -27.48
N THR A 758 13.04 -18.62 -28.18
CA THR A 758 13.76 -17.35 -28.30
C THR A 758 13.47 -16.69 -29.64
N PHE A 759 13.29 -15.36 -29.66
CA PHE A 759 13.10 -14.60 -30.91
C PHE A 759 14.40 -13.96 -31.36
N ASP A 760 14.76 -12.80 -30.81
CA ASP A 760 16.07 -12.14 -30.96
C ASP A 760 16.98 -12.36 -29.74
N GLU A 761 16.45 -12.90 -28.63
CA GLU A 761 17.22 -13.42 -27.51
C GLU A 761 18.22 -14.48 -27.97
N THR A 762 19.48 -14.40 -27.54
CA THR A 762 20.51 -15.37 -27.93
C THR A 762 20.57 -16.56 -26.96
N ARG A 763 20.11 -16.40 -25.71
CA ARG A 763 20.10 -17.47 -24.72
C ARG A 763 19.02 -17.27 -23.64
N ALA A 764 18.21 -18.28 -23.38
CA ALA A 764 17.17 -18.24 -22.33
C ALA A 764 17.23 -19.48 -21.42
N HIS A 765 17.20 -19.26 -20.11
CA HIS A 765 17.29 -20.29 -19.07
C HIS A 765 16.01 -20.37 -18.26
N ILE A 766 15.17 -21.36 -18.56
CA ILE A 766 13.86 -21.53 -17.95
C ILE A 766 13.89 -22.71 -16.99
N HIS A 767 13.33 -22.52 -15.80
CA HIS A 767 13.25 -23.51 -14.74
C HIS A 767 11.80 -23.88 -14.45
N TYR A 768 11.55 -25.18 -14.29
CA TYR A 768 10.24 -25.75 -13.98
C TYR A 768 10.31 -26.49 -12.64
N ASP A 769 9.25 -26.34 -11.83
CA ASP A 769 9.10 -26.81 -10.46
C ASP A 769 7.63 -27.24 -10.22
N ALA A 770 7.38 -28.04 -9.19
CA ALA A 770 6.06 -28.47 -8.72
C ALA A 770 5.08 -28.91 -9.83
N LEU A 771 5.57 -29.71 -10.79
CA LEU A 771 4.72 -30.24 -11.87
C LEU A 771 3.71 -31.23 -11.30
N THR A 772 2.43 -31.05 -11.61
CA THR A 772 1.40 -32.07 -11.40
C THR A 772 0.50 -32.21 -12.63
N VAL A 773 0.22 -33.46 -13.01
CA VAL A 773 -0.66 -33.81 -14.13
C VAL A 773 -1.68 -34.85 -13.68
N LEU A 774 -2.95 -34.52 -13.82
CA LEU A 774 -4.09 -35.28 -13.31
C LEU A 774 -5.02 -35.69 -14.46
N GLU A 775 -5.57 -36.90 -14.45
CA GLU A 775 -6.65 -37.30 -15.34
C GLU A 775 -7.97 -36.67 -14.86
N ILE A 776 -8.67 -35.95 -15.74
CA ILE A 776 -9.93 -35.26 -15.40
C ILE A 776 -11.13 -35.99 -16.01
N ASN A 777 -12.17 -36.20 -15.19
CA ASN A 777 -13.39 -36.89 -15.64
C ASN A 777 -14.21 -36.01 -16.61
N GLU A 778 -14.89 -36.64 -17.57
CA GLU A 778 -15.71 -35.96 -18.60
C GLU A 778 -16.74 -34.98 -18.03
N THR A 779 -17.17 -35.17 -16.78
CA THR A 779 -18.16 -34.34 -16.08
C THR A 779 -17.74 -32.86 -15.98
N ILE A 780 -16.45 -32.56 -15.82
CA ILE A 780 -15.93 -31.18 -15.70
C ILE A 780 -15.99 -30.46 -17.07
N ALA A 781 -16.16 -31.18 -18.17
CA ALA A 781 -16.10 -30.65 -19.53
C ALA A 781 -17.48 -30.30 -20.12
N GLN A 782 -18.53 -30.21 -19.29
CA GLN A 782 -19.86 -29.73 -19.69
C GLN A 782 -20.23 -28.39 -19.02
N ASP A 783 -19.54 -27.97 -17.96
CA ASP A 783 -19.67 -26.68 -17.24
C ASP A 783 -19.22 -25.44 -18.05
N THR A 784 -18.70 -25.59 -19.27
CA THR A 784 -18.25 -24.46 -20.12
C THR A 784 -19.23 -24.23 -21.28
N GLY A 785 -20.08 -23.22 -21.14
CA GLY A 785 -21.25 -22.96 -21.99
C GLY A 785 -21.04 -22.81 -23.50
N GLU A 786 -22.09 -23.12 -24.26
CA GLU A 786 -22.09 -23.26 -25.73
C GLU A 786 -22.08 -21.91 -26.47
N VAL A 787 -21.02 -21.63 -27.25
CA VAL A 787 -20.89 -20.39 -28.03
C VAL A 787 -21.71 -20.45 -29.32
N VAL A 788 -22.69 -19.54 -29.45
CA VAL A 788 -23.52 -19.39 -30.65
C VAL A 788 -22.68 -18.91 -31.84
N GLN A 789 -22.69 -19.68 -32.94
CA GLN A 789 -21.93 -19.37 -34.15
C GLN A 789 -22.46 -18.14 -34.89
N ALA A 790 -21.57 -17.20 -35.21
CA ALA A 790 -21.83 -16.13 -36.17
C ALA A 790 -21.20 -16.46 -37.53
N GLU A 791 -22.00 -16.52 -38.61
CA GLU A 791 -21.48 -16.72 -39.96
C GLU A 791 -20.80 -15.43 -40.50
N PRO A 792 -19.72 -15.55 -41.31
CA PRO A 792 -19.00 -14.40 -41.84
C PRO A 792 -19.78 -13.72 -42.98
N THR A 793 -19.80 -12.38 -42.98
CA THR A 793 -20.34 -11.59 -44.10
C THR A 793 -19.22 -10.85 -44.84
N GLU A 794 -19.27 -10.89 -46.17
CA GLU A 794 -18.24 -10.39 -47.09
C GLU A 794 -18.33 -8.85 -47.32
N ALA A 795 -17.35 -8.28 -48.02
CA ALA A 795 -17.09 -6.84 -48.02
C ALA A 795 -17.70 -6.03 -49.20
N ALA A 796 -17.82 -4.71 -48.96
CA ALA A 796 -17.93 -3.59 -49.91
C ALA A 796 -19.19 -3.42 -50.79
N GLU A 797 -19.81 -2.23 -50.73
CA GLU A 797 -19.66 -1.15 -51.74
C GLU A 797 -20.50 0.10 -51.37
N THR A 798 -20.12 1.28 -51.86
CA THR A 798 -20.88 2.55 -51.76
C THR A 798 -21.74 2.81 -52.99
N PRO A 799 -22.82 3.60 -52.89
CA PRO A 799 -22.90 4.78 -53.77
C PRO A 799 -23.57 6.05 -53.17
N GLU A 800 -23.58 7.10 -53.99
CA GLU A 800 -23.86 8.52 -53.75
C GLU A 800 -25.34 9.01 -53.91
N ASP A 801 -25.59 10.21 -53.36
CA ASP A 801 -26.45 11.32 -53.86
C ASP A 801 -28.00 11.36 -53.62
N ALA A 802 -28.54 12.58 -53.80
CA ALA A 802 -29.93 13.04 -54.00
C ALA A 802 -30.72 13.66 -52.83
N ALA A 803 -30.58 15.00 -52.68
CA ALA A 803 -31.62 15.94 -52.19
C ALA A 803 -32.52 16.40 -53.40
N PRO A 804 -33.43 17.42 -53.36
CA PRO A 804 -33.76 18.43 -52.32
C PRO A 804 -35.27 18.90 -52.23
N THR A 805 -35.53 20.00 -51.48
CA THR A 805 -36.71 20.94 -51.52
C THR A 805 -38.11 20.44 -51.07
N ALA A 806 -39.07 21.22 -50.53
CA ALA A 806 -39.19 22.56 -49.85
C ALA A 806 -40.67 22.69 -49.31
N THR A 807 -41.30 23.77 -48.78
CA THR A 807 -41.10 25.25 -48.65
C THR A 807 -42.11 25.85 -47.62
N ALA A 808 -41.90 27.12 -47.15
CA ALA A 808 -42.91 28.10 -46.67
C ALA A 808 -43.62 27.87 -45.27
N GLU A 809 -44.13 28.86 -44.51
CA GLU A 809 -44.12 30.35 -44.60
C GLU A 809 -44.36 31.08 -43.24
N ILE A 810 -43.48 32.05 -42.91
CA ILE A 810 -43.67 33.48 -42.50
C ILE A 810 -44.93 33.95 -41.71
N GLU A 811 -44.74 34.68 -40.58
CA GLU A 811 -45.14 36.12 -40.39
C GLU A 811 -44.55 36.78 -39.10
N GLU A 812 -44.40 38.12 -39.13
CA GLU A 812 -43.91 39.07 -38.10
C GLU A 812 -44.87 40.31 -38.09
N PRO A 813 -44.83 41.32 -37.17
CA PRO A 813 -43.88 42.46 -37.38
C PRO A 813 -43.54 43.44 -36.18
N THR A 814 -42.40 44.15 -36.29
CA THR A 814 -42.16 45.61 -35.94
C THR A 814 -42.30 46.18 -34.48
N GLU A 815 -41.25 46.77 -33.85
CA GLU A 815 -40.73 48.19 -33.85
C GLU A 815 -41.38 49.16 -32.79
N THR A 816 -40.85 50.34 -32.36
CA THR A 816 -39.80 51.26 -32.91
C THR A 816 -39.05 52.14 -31.84
N THR A 817 -37.73 52.38 -32.05
CA THR A 817 -36.82 53.53 -31.71
C THR A 817 -36.93 54.48 -30.48
N VAL A 818 -35.84 54.50 -29.67
CA VAL A 818 -34.83 55.60 -29.42
C VAL A 818 -35.22 57.08 -29.21
N ALA A 819 -34.64 57.73 -28.17
CA ALA A 819 -34.33 59.18 -28.08
C ALA A 819 -33.13 59.48 -27.13
N GLU A 820 -32.52 60.68 -27.19
CA GLU A 820 -31.21 61.06 -26.59
C GLU A 820 -31.21 62.52 -26.05
N THR A 821 -30.53 62.84 -24.91
CA THR A 821 -29.80 64.13 -24.61
C THR A 821 -29.20 64.24 -23.19
N GLU A 822 -28.21 65.13 -23.01
CA GLU A 822 -27.45 65.45 -21.77
C GLU A 822 -27.98 66.71 -20.97
N PRO A 823 -27.26 67.36 -20.02
CA PRO A 823 -26.96 66.92 -18.64
C PRO A 823 -27.19 68.00 -17.52
N THR A 824 -26.90 67.63 -16.27
CA THR A 824 -26.52 68.51 -15.11
C THR A 824 -27.62 69.27 -14.32
N ALA A 825 -27.77 68.92 -13.04
CA ALA A 825 -28.07 69.85 -11.95
C ALA A 825 -27.67 69.26 -10.57
N THR A 826 -26.99 70.02 -9.72
CA THR A 826 -26.57 69.60 -8.36
C THR A 826 -27.53 70.14 -7.28
N LEU A 827 -27.80 69.34 -6.24
CA LEU A 827 -28.41 69.79 -4.97
C LEU A 827 -27.72 69.08 -3.79
N ASP A 828 -27.63 69.77 -2.65
CA ASP A 828 -26.91 69.32 -1.45
C ASP A 828 -27.61 68.15 -0.72
N PRO A 829 -26.85 67.32 0.03
CA PRO A 829 -27.40 66.19 0.76
C PRO A 829 -28.23 66.62 1.98
N SER A 830 -29.42 66.03 2.12
CA SER A 830 -30.04 65.83 3.45
C SER A 830 -29.33 64.67 4.17
N PRO A 831 -29.34 64.63 5.52
CA PRO A 831 -28.56 63.66 6.26
C PRO A 831 -28.98 62.22 5.93
N THR A 832 -27.99 61.36 5.66
CA THR A 832 -28.14 59.92 5.64
C THR A 832 -28.79 59.49 6.97
N PRO A 833 -29.84 58.65 6.97
CA PRO A 833 -30.24 57.98 8.19
C PRO A 833 -29.06 57.15 8.70
N GLU A 834 -28.84 57.10 10.01
CA GLU A 834 -27.89 56.13 10.57
C GLU A 834 -28.35 54.72 10.13
N PRO A 835 -27.44 53.84 9.69
CA PRO A 835 -27.82 52.52 9.22
C PRO A 835 -28.51 51.79 10.37
N THR A 836 -29.76 51.38 10.15
CA THR A 836 -30.50 50.56 11.09
C THR A 836 -29.71 49.28 11.30
N GLN A 837 -29.04 49.15 12.44
CA GLN A 837 -28.32 47.93 12.78
C GLN A 837 -29.34 46.80 12.87
N ILE A 838 -29.27 45.88 11.91
CA ILE A 838 -30.06 44.65 11.93
C ILE A 838 -29.67 43.91 13.22
N PRO A 839 -30.61 43.64 14.14
CA PRO A 839 -30.29 42.97 15.39
C PRO A 839 -29.94 41.51 15.09
N VAL A 840 -28.66 41.18 15.20
CA VAL A 840 -28.17 39.81 15.04
C VAL A 840 -28.66 38.95 16.21
N PRO A 841 -29.16 37.72 15.97
CA PRO A 841 -29.48 36.77 17.04
C PRO A 841 -28.27 36.47 17.93
N GLU A 842 -28.52 36.13 19.19
CA GLU A 842 -27.47 35.68 20.12
C GLU A 842 -26.91 34.33 19.63
N GLY A 843 -25.58 34.22 19.52
CA GLY A 843 -24.90 33.04 18.94
C GLY A 843 -24.66 33.07 17.42
N MET A 844 -25.29 33.98 16.68
CA MET A 844 -25.17 34.03 15.20
C MET A 844 -24.29 35.19 14.70
N VAL A 845 -23.87 35.09 13.44
CA VAL A 845 -23.31 36.20 12.64
C VAL A 845 -24.21 36.52 11.44
N LEU A 846 -24.19 37.78 10.98
CA LEU A 846 -24.88 38.21 9.77
C LEU A 846 -23.95 38.04 8.55
N ILE A 847 -24.31 37.16 7.64
CA ILE A 847 -23.72 37.10 6.30
C ILE A 847 -24.46 38.13 5.42
N PRO A 848 -23.75 39.09 4.78
CA PRO A 848 -24.39 40.24 4.13
C PRO A 848 -25.06 39.94 2.78
N GLY A 849 -25.12 38.67 2.37
CA GLY A 849 -25.42 38.27 0.99
C GLY A 849 -24.31 38.66 0.00
N GLY A 850 -24.48 38.29 -1.25
CA GLY A 850 -23.52 38.56 -2.32
C GLY A 850 -23.50 37.49 -3.40
N SER A 851 -22.69 37.72 -4.45
CA SER A 851 -22.44 36.75 -5.51
C SER A 851 -21.05 36.14 -5.35
N PHE A 852 -20.94 34.83 -5.58
CA PHE A 852 -19.70 34.07 -5.60
C PHE A 852 -19.77 32.98 -6.68
N LEU A 853 -18.66 32.26 -6.90
CA LEU A 853 -18.65 31.06 -7.73
C LEU A 853 -18.82 29.83 -6.83
N MET A 854 -19.88 29.05 -7.04
CA MET A 854 -20.15 27.83 -6.30
C MET A 854 -19.52 26.63 -7.02
N GLY A 855 -18.77 25.81 -6.28
CA GLY A 855 -18.01 24.67 -6.78
C GLY A 855 -16.59 25.01 -7.22
N SER A 856 -15.94 24.04 -7.87
CA SER A 856 -14.57 24.19 -8.40
C SER A 856 -14.36 23.32 -9.64
N GLU A 857 -13.88 23.91 -10.73
CA GLU A 857 -13.46 23.17 -11.94
C GLU A 857 -12.38 22.11 -11.68
N THR A 858 -11.65 22.24 -10.57
CA THR A 858 -10.59 21.33 -10.14
C THR A 858 -10.97 20.41 -8.99
N GLY A 859 -12.12 20.63 -8.33
CA GLY A 859 -12.60 19.83 -7.19
C GLY A 859 -13.09 18.44 -7.57
N GLU A 860 -13.79 17.75 -6.67
CA GLU A 860 -14.35 16.41 -6.96
C GLU A 860 -15.48 16.46 -8.01
N PRO A 861 -15.87 15.34 -8.66
CA PRO A 861 -16.92 15.33 -9.69
C PRO A 861 -18.29 15.85 -9.21
N ASN A 862 -18.57 15.79 -7.91
CA ASN A 862 -19.79 16.32 -7.28
C ASN A 862 -19.67 17.78 -6.79
N GLU A 863 -18.48 18.39 -6.95
CA GLU A 863 -18.16 19.81 -6.71
C GLU A 863 -18.06 20.60 -8.04
N ARG A 864 -18.36 19.97 -9.18
CA ARG A 864 -18.27 20.52 -10.54
C ARG A 864 -19.65 20.71 -11.19
N PRO A 865 -19.80 21.65 -12.16
CA PRO A 865 -18.86 22.71 -12.53
C PRO A 865 -18.91 23.89 -11.54
N GLU A 866 -17.90 24.75 -11.63
CA GLU A 866 -17.91 26.07 -11.02
C GLU A 866 -18.97 26.96 -11.70
N HIS A 867 -19.91 27.52 -10.93
CA HIS A 867 -21.04 28.27 -11.49
C HIS A 867 -21.47 29.47 -10.61
N PRO A 868 -21.99 30.57 -11.19
CA PRO A 868 -22.32 31.78 -10.42
C PRO A 868 -23.58 31.60 -9.57
N VAL A 869 -23.45 31.89 -8.28
CA VAL A 869 -24.57 31.88 -7.31
C VAL A 869 -24.61 33.19 -6.55
N THR A 870 -25.82 33.70 -6.31
CA THR A 870 -26.10 34.91 -5.54
C THR A 870 -27.02 34.59 -4.37
N LEU A 871 -26.67 35.06 -3.18
CA LEU A 871 -27.42 34.88 -1.95
C LEU A 871 -27.93 36.21 -1.39
N ASP A 872 -29.14 36.20 -0.85
CA ASP A 872 -29.66 37.27 0.02
C ASP A 872 -28.94 37.27 1.39
N PRO A 873 -29.13 38.31 2.24
CA PRO A 873 -28.57 38.32 3.59
C PRO A 873 -29.26 37.30 4.51
N TYR A 874 -28.46 36.52 5.25
CA TYR A 874 -28.93 35.52 6.22
C TYR A 874 -28.05 35.53 7.48
N PHE A 875 -28.58 34.97 8.57
CA PHE A 875 -27.78 34.66 9.76
C PHE A 875 -27.35 33.19 9.75
N ILE A 876 -26.14 32.91 10.25
CA ILE A 876 -25.65 31.56 10.49
C ILE A 876 -24.99 31.51 11.88
N ASP A 877 -25.05 30.37 12.56
CA ASP A 877 -24.40 30.21 13.87
C ASP A 877 -22.88 30.43 13.76
N LEU A 878 -22.35 31.19 14.73
CA LEU A 878 -20.91 31.47 14.86
C LEU A 878 -20.07 30.20 14.99
N PHE A 879 -20.67 29.17 15.60
CA PHE A 879 -20.07 27.90 16.00
C PHE A 879 -20.88 26.71 15.47
N GLU A 880 -20.31 25.50 15.57
CA GLU A 880 -21.07 24.25 15.47
C GLU A 880 -21.94 24.09 16.73
N VAL A 881 -23.11 23.43 16.63
CA VAL A 881 -23.97 23.21 17.81
C VAL A 881 -23.26 22.33 18.82
N SER A 882 -23.10 22.82 20.06
CA SER A 882 -22.36 22.12 21.11
C SER A 882 -23.16 21.01 21.81
N ASN A 883 -22.47 20.15 22.55
CA ASN A 883 -23.11 19.13 23.40
C ASN A 883 -24.04 19.76 24.44
N GLU A 884 -23.66 20.87 25.09
CA GLU A 884 -24.50 21.53 26.09
C GLU A 884 -25.81 22.08 25.49
N GLU A 885 -25.72 22.75 24.35
CA GLU A 885 -26.87 23.28 23.62
C GLU A 885 -27.80 22.15 23.14
N TYR A 886 -27.23 21.08 22.55
CA TYR A 886 -28.02 19.92 22.14
C TYR A 886 -28.66 19.21 23.35
N GLN A 887 -27.97 19.12 24.50
CA GLN A 887 -28.57 18.59 25.73
C GLN A 887 -29.72 19.47 26.25
N ALA A 888 -29.69 20.79 26.05
CA ALA A 888 -30.82 21.66 26.39
C ALA A 888 -32.07 21.31 25.55
N CYS A 889 -31.93 21.16 24.24
CA CYS A 889 -33.01 20.73 23.35
C CYS A 889 -33.60 19.37 23.74
N VAL A 890 -32.75 18.41 24.16
CA VAL A 890 -33.19 17.09 24.65
C VAL A 890 -33.90 17.21 26.01
N ALA A 891 -33.40 18.04 26.93
CA ALA A 891 -33.97 18.24 28.26
C ALA A 891 -35.36 18.91 28.22
N GLU A 892 -35.62 19.78 27.24
CA GLU A 892 -36.96 20.34 26.97
C GLU A 892 -37.87 19.40 26.18
N GLY A 893 -37.32 18.33 25.58
CA GLY A 893 -38.06 17.38 24.75
C GLY A 893 -38.31 17.84 23.31
N GLY A 894 -37.58 18.85 22.83
CA GLY A 894 -37.54 19.23 21.41
C GLY A 894 -36.72 18.24 20.57
N CYS A 895 -35.65 17.70 21.13
CA CYS A 895 -34.74 16.77 20.47
C CYS A 895 -34.80 15.34 21.05
N THR A 896 -34.42 14.36 20.24
CA THR A 896 -34.02 13.03 20.74
C THR A 896 -32.52 13.02 21.03
N GLN A 897 -32.07 12.14 21.93
CA GLN A 897 -30.66 12.00 22.27
C GLN A 897 -29.81 11.70 21.02
N ALA A 898 -28.69 12.42 20.83
CA ALA A 898 -27.70 12.06 19.80
C ALA A 898 -27.25 10.60 19.97
N ASN A 899 -27.05 9.89 18.85
CA ASN A 899 -26.98 8.42 18.86
C ASN A 899 -25.67 7.93 19.48
N LEU A 900 -24.57 8.62 19.20
CA LEU A 900 -23.29 8.33 19.81
C LEU A 900 -23.18 8.92 21.22
N ARG A 901 -22.53 8.20 22.12
CA ARG A 901 -22.29 8.62 23.51
C ARG A 901 -20.83 9.00 23.76
N ASN A 902 -19.93 8.45 22.95
CA ASN A 902 -18.49 8.63 23.02
C ASN A 902 -18.02 9.27 21.71
N SER A 903 -16.92 10.00 21.75
CA SER A 903 -16.14 10.31 20.55
C SER A 903 -15.11 9.20 20.27
N PHE A 904 -14.25 9.39 19.27
CA PHE A 904 -13.19 8.44 18.91
C PHE A 904 -12.21 8.16 20.07
N ARG A 905 -11.96 9.12 20.98
CA ARG A 905 -11.03 8.99 22.11
C ARG A 905 -11.65 9.23 23.49
N ARG A 906 -12.86 9.81 23.58
CA ARG A 906 -13.42 10.32 24.84
C ARG A 906 -14.70 9.55 25.21
N ALA A 907 -14.56 8.63 26.16
CA ALA A 907 -15.70 7.88 26.70
C ALA A 907 -16.66 8.80 27.46
N GLY A 908 -17.96 8.74 27.13
CA GLY A 908 -18.98 9.59 27.73
C GLY A 908 -19.07 11.02 27.20
N TYR A 909 -18.32 11.37 26.14
CA TYR A 909 -18.31 12.66 25.44
C TYR A 909 -19.62 13.47 25.53
N ARG A 910 -20.73 12.91 25.04
CA ARG A 910 -22.05 13.58 24.96
C ARG A 910 -22.67 13.90 26.33
N ASP A 911 -22.32 13.16 27.37
CA ASP A 911 -22.94 13.24 28.70
C ASP A 911 -22.01 13.88 29.77
N ASP A 912 -20.72 14.08 29.48
CA ASP A 912 -19.73 14.57 30.44
C ASP A 912 -19.57 16.10 30.33
N PRO A 913 -19.80 16.88 31.41
CA PRO A 913 -19.66 18.34 31.38
C PRO A 913 -18.28 18.87 30.97
N THR A 914 -17.24 18.03 30.94
CA THR A 914 -15.92 18.36 30.41
C THR A 914 -15.94 18.68 28.91
N PHE A 915 -16.91 18.12 28.17
CA PHE A 915 -17.05 18.29 26.72
C PHE A 915 -18.32 19.08 26.32
N ALA A 916 -18.90 19.82 27.28
CA ALA A 916 -20.05 20.70 27.09
C ALA A 916 -19.91 21.63 25.86
N ASN A 917 -18.75 22.26 25.72
CA ASN A 917 -18.38 23.22 24.67
C ASN A 917 -17.70 22.59 23.43
N TYR A 918 -17.82 21.27 23.26
CA TYR A 918 -17.40 20.56 22.03
C TYR A 918 -18.63 20.31 21.16
N PRO A 919 -18.51 20.16 19.83
CA PRO A 919 -19.66 19.96 18.94
C PRO A 919 -20.45 18.70 19.29
N VAL A 920 -21.74 18.67 18.99
CA VAL A 920 -22.53 17.44 19.05
C VAL A 920 -22.24 16.57 17.83
N MET A 921 -22.03 15.28 18.06
CA MET A 921 -21.63 14.31 17.03
C MET A 921 -22.55 13.08 17.02
N GLY A 922 -22.56 12.35 15.91
CA GLY A 922 -23.40 11.16 15.78
C GLY A 922 -24.89 11.49 15.77
N VAL A 923 -25.26 12.63 15.19
CA VAL A 923 -26.64 13.05 14.96
C VAL A 923 -27.05 12.79 13.52
N THR A 924 -28.29 12.33 13.33
CA THR A 924 -28.88 12.20 11.99
C THR A 924 -29.33 13.56 11.46
N TRP A 925 -29.49 13.68 10.15
CA TRP A 925 -30.10 14.88 9.55
C TRP A 925 -31.47 15.21 10.18
N ASN A 926 -32.28 14.18 10.45
CA ASN A 926 -33.57 14.34 11.13
C ASN A 926 -33.44 14.90 12.55
N GLN A 927 -32.35 14.61 13.26
CA GLN A 927 -32.04 15.15 14.59
C GLN A 927 -31.50 16.58 14.52
N ALA A 928 -30.61 16.87 13.57
CA ALA A 928 -30.08 18.21 13.31
C ALA A 928 -31.20 19.20 12.91
N ASN A 929 -32.03 18.81 11.95
CA ASN A 929 -33.18 19.61 11.52
C ASN A 929 -34.23 19.79 12.65
N ALA A 930 -34.42 18.79 13.51
CA ALA A 930 -35.29 18.91 14.69
C ALA A 930 -34.75 19.92 15.72
N TYR A 931 -33.42 19.95 15.94
CA TYR A 931 -32.78 20.96 16.79
C TYR A 931 -33.00 22.36 16.25
N CYS A 932 -32.64 22.64 14.99
CA CYS A 932 -32.80 23.97 14.42
C CYS A 932 -34.28 24.41 14.45
N THR A 933 -35.22 23.49 14.18
CA THR A 933 -36.66 23.75 14.29
C THR A 933 -37.08 24.13 15.72
N TRP A 934 -36.53 23.49 16.77
CA TRP A 934 -36.77 23.85 18.17
C TRP A 934 -36.17 25.22 18.52
N ALA A 935 -34.98 25.55 18.01
CA ALA A 935 -34.33 26.84 18.17
C ALA A 935 -35.03 28.00 17.41
N GLY A 936 -35.99 27.69 16.51
CA GLY A 936 -36.66 28.68 15.66
C GLY A 936 -35.89 29.04 14.38
N GLN A 937 -34.93 28.20 14.01
CA GLN A 937 -33.99 28.31 12.91
C GLN A 937 -34.24 27.17 11.88
N ARG A 938 -33.36 27.03 10.89
CA ARG A 938 -33.28 25.91 9.93
C ARG A 938 -31.82 25.45 9.79
N LEU A 939 -31.57 24.37 9.05
CA LEU A 939 -30.21 24.10 8.55
C LEU A 939 -29.85 25.15 7.47
N PRO A 940 -28.55 25.50 7.30
CA PRO A 940 -28.08 26.29 6.16
C PRO A 940 -28.34 25.54 4.85
N THR A 941 -28.56 26.24 3.74
CA THR A 941 -28.51 25.60 2.42
C THR A 941 -27.08 25.23 2.05
N GLU A 942 -26.93 24.35 1.07
CA GLU A 942 -25.63 23.95 0.53
C GLU A 942 -24.81 25.18 0.05
N ALA A 943 -25.47 26.16 -0.58
CA ALA A 943 -24.83 27.38 -1.05
C ALA A 943 -24.52 28.38 0.07
N GLU A 944 -25.40 28.49 1.07
CA GLU A 944 -25.16 29.34 2.25
C GLU A 944 -23.93 28.85 3.00
N TRP A 945 -23.83 27.54 3.26
CA TRP A 945 -22.67 26.97 3.94
C TRP A 945 -21.37 27.26 3.17
N GLU A 946 -21.37 27.03 1.85
CA GLU A 946 -20.20 27.25 0.99
C GLU A 946 -19.77 28.72 0.92
N PHE A 947 -20.73 29.66 0.83
CA PHE A 947 -20.42 31.10 0.85
C PHE A 947 -19.96 31.57 2.24
N ALA A 948 -20.55 31.06 3.31
CA ALA A 948 -20.13 31.35 4.69
C ALA A 948 -18.69 30.88 4.96
N ALA A 949 -18.24 29.82 4.29
CA ALA A 949 -16.87 29.31 4.36
C ALA A 949 -15.89 30.07 3.44
N SER A 950 -16.21 30.23 2.15
CA SER A 950 -15.28 30.74 1.12
C SER A 950 -15.22 32.27 1.00
N GLY A 951 -16.32 32.96 1.34
CA GLY A 951 -16.48 34.39 1.09
C GLY A 951 -16.49 34.78 -0.40
N PRO A 952 -16.61 36.09 -0.71
CA PRO A 952 -16.69 36.60 -2.08
C PRO A 952 -15.35 36.55 -2.84
N ASP A 953 -14.24 36.29 -2.14
CA ASP A 953 -12.91 36.07 -2.73
C ASP A 953 -12.66 34.58 -3.06
N ASN A 954 -13.68 33.72 -2.91
CA ASN A 954 -13.67 32.30 -3.28
C ASN A 954 -12.50 31.51 -2.65
N PHE A 955 -12.31 31.64 -1.34
CA PHE A 955 -11.18 31.00 -0.66
C PHE A 955 -11.28 29.47 -0.61
N THR A 956 -10.15 28.80 -0.87
CA THR A 956 -10.00 27.34 -0.89
C THR A 956 -10.17 26.70 0.49
N TRP A 957 -9.70 27.38 1.54
CA TRP A 957 -9.96 27.08 2.96
C TRP A 957 -10.56 28.32 3.63
N PRO A 958 -11.28 28.20 4.77
CA PRO A 958 -11.94 29.35 5.41
C PRO A 958 -11.00 30.54 5.70
N TRP A 959 -9.75 30.26 6.05
CA TRP A 959 -8.71 31.27 6.33
C TRP A 959 -7.92 31.74 5.09
N GLY A 960 -8.20 31.23 3.89
CA GLY A 960 -7.56 31.66 2.63
C GLY A 960 -7.07 30.53 1.72
N ASN A 961 -6.21 30.89 0.77
CA ASN A 961 -5.72 29.99 -0.30
C ASN A 961 -4.38 29.30 0.01
N ALA A 962 -4.02 29.22 1.30
CA ALA A 962 -2.85 28.50 1.79
C ALA A 962 -3.27 27.60 2.95
N PHE A 963 -3.07 26.29 2.81
CA PHE A 963 -3.42 25.34 3.85
C PHE A 963 -2.51 25.50 5.08
N ASP A 964 -3.12 25.65 6.25
CA ASP A 964 -2.42 25.59 7.54
C ASP A 964 -3.26 24.75 8.52
N ALA A 965 -2.79 23.53 8.78
CA ALA A 965 -3.48 22.59 9.67
C ALA A 965 -3.43 23.00 11.16
N THR A 966 -2.75 24.09 11.53
CA THR A 966 -2.78 24.62 12.90
C THR A 966 -3.98 25.54 13.15
N LEU A 967 -4.72 25.90 12.10
CA LEU A 967 -5.91 26.76 12.15
C LEU A 967 -7.23 25.97 12.26
N SER A 968 -7.18 24.66 12.51
CA SER A 968 -8.37 23.82 12.69
C SER A 968 -8.06 22.50 13.38
N ALA A 969 -9.08 21.74 13.77
CA ALA A 969 -8.94 20.38 14.30
C ALA A 969 -8.49 19.33 13.25
N ALA A 970 -8.12 19.74 12.03
CA ALA A 970 -7.59 18.88 10.96
C ALA A 970 -6.30 18.10 11.29
N SER A 971 -5.65 18.39 12.42
CA SER A 971 -4.54 17.59 13.00
C SER A 971 -4.82 17.07 14.41
N SER A 972 -6.00 17.34 14.95
CA SER A 972 -6.52 16.66 16.14
C SER A 972 -7.08 15.29 15.75
N LEU A 973 -7.00 14.35 16.68
CA LEU A 973 -7.34 12.94 16.44
C LEU A 973 -8.69 12.55 17.06
N ASP A 974 -9.52 13.58 17.23
CA ASP A 974 -10.85 13.72 17.83
C ASP A 974 -11.22 15.22 17.65
N THR A 975 -12.44 15.65 17.96
CA THR A 975 -12.85 17.07 17.89
C THR A 975 -12.13 17.97 18.90
N GLU A 976 -12.29 19.28 18.80
CA GLU A 976 -11.85 20.26 19.82
C GLU A 976 -13.01 21.23 20.18
N PRO A 977 -12.85 22.11 21.19
CA PRO A 977 -13.88 23.08 21.56
C PRO A 977 -14.29 23.96 20.38
N VAL A 978 -15.57 24.35 20.33
CA VAL A 978 -16.10 25.08 19.17
C VAL A 978 -15.49 26.48 18.97
N ASP A 979 -14.85 27.04 20.00
CA ASP A 979 -14.15 28.34 20.00
C ASP A 979 -12.61 28.26 19.94
N GLU A 980 -12.01 27.07 19.80
CA GLU A 980 -10.54 26.87 19.92
C GLU A 980 -9.72 27.52 18.79
N PHE A 981 -10.29 27.71 17.58
CA PHE A 981 -9.55 28.15 16.38
C PHE A 981 -9.94 29.54 15.83
N PRO A 982 -9.74 30.64 16.59
CA PRO A 982 -10.11 31.99 16.17
C PRO A 982 -9.30 32.53 14.98
N GLU A 983 -8.09 32.02 14.75
CA GLU A 983 -7.26 32.39 13.59
C GLU A 983 -7.62 31.58 12.33
N GLY A 984 -8.49 30.56 12.45
CA GLY A 984 -9.03 29.75 11.35
C GLY A 984 -10.46 30.09 10.93
N ALA A 985 -11.06 31.13 11.51
CA ALA A 985 -12.41 31.56 11.16
C ALA A 985 -12.51 32.06 9.71
N SER A 986 -13.69 31.92 9.11
CA SER A 986 -13.98 32.31 7.73
C SER A 986 -13.89 33.83 7.49
N PRO A 987 -14.00 34.34 6.25
CA PRO A 987 -13.99 35.78 5.97
C PRO A 987 -15.13 36.55 6.65
N PHE A 988 -16.18 35.84 7.08
CA PHE A 988 -17.31 36.37 7.84
C PHE A 988 -17.22 36.09 9.36
N ASN A 989 -16.04 35.66 9.85
CA ASN A 989 -15.80 35.28 11.24
C ASN A 989 -16.68 34.07 11.68
N VAL A 990 -16.93 33.10 10.80
CA VAL A 990 -17.60 31.83 11.17
C VAL A 990 -16.54 30.79 11.53
N TYR A 991 -16.66 30.15 12.70
CA TYR A 991 -15.64 29.26 13.25
C TYR A 991 -15.85 27.82 12.80
N ASN A 992 -14.75 27.05 12.75
CA ASN A 992 -14.72 25.61 12.48
C ASN A 992 -15.42 25.16 11.17
N MET A 993 -15.51 26.03 10.16
CA MET A 993 -15.95 25.65 8.79
C MET A 993 -14.98 24.65 8.09
N ALA A 994 -13.98 24.16 8.81
CA ALA A 994 -13.12 23.04 8.44
C ALA A 994 -12.50 22.42 9.70
N GLY A 995 -12.25 21.11 9.67
CA GLY A 995 -11.37 20.37 10.58
C GLY A 995 -12.03 19.75 11.81
N ASN A 996 -13.23 20.17 12.21
CA ASN A 996 -13.87 19.69 13.45
C ASN A 996 -14.95 18.64 13.15
N VAL A 997 -16.23 18.98 12.92
CA VAL A 997 -17.19 18.05 12.31
C VAL A 997 -17.47 18.32 10.83
N ASN A 998 -17.98 17.29 10.15
CA ASN A 998 -18.75 17.39 8.92
C ASN A 998 -20.18 17.86 9.24
N GLU A 999 -20.75 18.77 8.47
CA GLU A 999 -21.99 19.47 8.85
C GLU A 999 -23.18 19.18 7.93
N TRP A 1000 -24.32 18.76 8.50
CA TRP A 1000 -25.57 18.64 7.75
C TRP A 1000 -26.05 19.98 7.17
N VAL A 1001 -26.38 20.00 5.87
CA VAL A 1001 -27.08 21.10 5.22
C VAL A 1001 -28.55 20.73 4.93
N LEU A 1002 -29.37 21.72 4.61
CA LEU A 1002 -30.81 21.57 4.35
C LEU A 1002 -31.11 20.75 3.08
N ASP A 1003 -30.18 20.79 2.12
CA ASP A 1003 -30.34 20.29 0.76
C ASP A 1003 -30.33 18.76 0.62
N ARG A 1004 -31.13 18.30 -0.34
CA ARG A 1004 -31.14 16.92 -0.81
C ARG A 1004 -30.13 16.70 -1.93
N PHE A 1005 -29.48 15.54 -1.90
CA PHE A 1005 -28.61 15.11 -2.98
C PHE A 1005 -29.41 14.74 -4.23
N ASP A 1006 -29.20 15.54 -5.28
CA ASP A 1006 -29.48 15.21 -6.67
C ASP A 1006 -28.20 15.48 -7.47
N GLY A 1007 -27.76 14.49 -8.26
CA GLY A 1007 -26.52 14.57 -9.04
C GLY A 1007 -26.58 15.59 -10.20
N ASN A 1008 -27.78 16.02 -10.61
CA ASN A 1008 -27.95 17.05 -11.64
C ASN A 1008 -28.24 18.43 -11.05
N PHE A 1009 -28.84 18.52 -9.85
CA PHE A 1009 -29.23 19.81 -9.27
C PHE A 1009 -28.03 20.73 -9.05
N TYR A 1010 -26.93 20.22 -8.51
CA TYR A 1010 -25.73 21.02 -8.23
C TYR A 1010 -25.21 21.73 -9.50
N ALA A 1011 -25.05 20.98 -10.59
CA ALA A 1011 -24.57 21.50 -11.86
C ALA A 1011 -25.58 22.35 -12.66
N ASN A 1012 -26.83 22.46 -12.19
CA ASN A 1012 -27.92 23.19 -12.84
C ASN A 1012 -28.70 24.05 -11.81
N SER A 1013 -28.03 24.49 -10.75
CA SER A 1013 -28.70 25.15 -9.62
C SER A 1013 -29.22 26.55 -10.01
N PRO A 1014 -30.30 27.06 -9.39
CA PRO A 1014 -30.75 28.43 -9.63
C PRO A 1014 -29.71 29.47 -9.19
N GLU A 1015 -29.35 30.43 -10.07
CA GLU A 1015 -28.38 31.51 -9.78
C GLU A 1015 -28.69 32.36 -8.52
N ASN A 1016 -29.90 32.27 -7.95
CA ASN A 1016 -30.35 33.09 -6.82
C ASN A 1016 -30.96 32.20 -5.74
N ASN A 1017 -30.36 32.18 -4.55
CA ASN A 1017 -30.75 31.35 -3.39
C ASN A 1017 -31.07 29.87 -3.75
N PRO A 1018 -30.14 29.12 -4.38
CA PRO A 1018 -30.37 27.72 -4.70
C PRO A 1018 -30.59 26.89 -3.44
N VAL A 1019 -31.64 26.06 -3.47
CA VAL A 1019 -31.93 25.04 -2.46
C VAL A 1019 -32.72 23.89 -3.10
N ASN A 1020 -32.36 22.64 -2.82
CA ASN A 1020 -33.08 21.45 -3.27
C ASN A 1020 -33.83 20.77 -2.11
N LEU A 1021 -35.16 20.92 -2.10
CA LEU A 1021 -36.06 20.26 -1.16
C LEU A 1021 -36.91 19.16 -1.82
N ASP A 1022 -36.94 19.10 -3.16
CA ASP A 1022 -37.98 18.42 -3.93
C ASP A 1022 -37.48 17.15 -4.66
N SER A 1023 -36.23 17.12 -5.16
CA SER A 1023 -35.64 15.93 -5.79
C SER A 1023 -34.56 15.29 -4.91
N GLY A 1024 -34.22 14.02 -5.19
CA GLY A 1024 -33.32 13.24 -4.34
C GLY A 1024 -33.99 12.55 -3.16
N SER A 1025 -33.37 11.46 -2.69
CA SER A 1025 -33.79 10.65 -1.54
C SER A 1025 -32.79 10.65 -0.37
N SER A 1026 -31.65 11.30 -0.56
CA SER A 1026 -30.49 11.32 0.32
C SER A 1026 -30.15 12.77 0.67
N GLN A 1027 -29.49 12.98 1.81
CA GLN A 1027 -29.10 14.29 2.34
C GLN A 1027 -27.62 14.55 2.07
N ILE A 1028 -27.24 15.83 2.19
CA ILE A 1028 -25.86 16.29 1.98
C ILE A 1028 -25.28 16.76 3.32
N TYR A 1029 -23.97 16.54 3.50
CA TYR A 1029 -23.18 17.24 4.49
C TYR A 1029 -21.93 17.87 3.86
N ARG A 1030 -21.44 18.94 4.46
CA ARG A 1030 -20.41 19.84 3.94
C ARG A 1030 -19.21 19.98 4.86
N GLY A 1031 -18.09 20.39 4.26
CA GLY A 1031 -16.82 20.64 4.93
C GLY A 1031 -15.93 19.40 5.01
N GLY A 1032 -15.22 19.28 6.13
CA GLY A 1032 -14.36 18.13 6.42
C GLY A 1032 -14.02 18.09 7.90
N SER A 1033 -14.02 16.89 8.48
CA SER A 1033 -13.92 16.61 9.92
C SER A 1033 -12.52 16.17 10.37
N PHE A 1034 -12.33 16.01 11.68
CA PHE A 1034 -11.09 15.48 12.28
C PHE A 1034 -10.70 14.07 11.76
N ASP A 1035 -11.65 13.29 11.24
CA ASP A 1035 -11.41 11.92 10.74
C ASP A 1035 -11.10 11.90 9.23
N ASN A 1036 -11.20 13.05 8.54
CA ASN A 1036 -10.95 13.13 7.10
C ASN A 1036 -9.47 13.37 6.78
N THR A 1037 -8.98 12.73 5.72
CA THR A 1037 -7.56 12.79 5.34
C THR A 1037 -7.15 14.15 4.74
N ASN A 1038 -5.84 14.45 4.79
CA ASN A 1038 -5.24 15.71 4.33
C ASN A 1038 -5.62 16.05 2.88
N GLY A 1039 -6.66 16.87 2.72
CA GLY A 1039 -7.27 17.22 1.44
C GLY A 1039 -8.78 17.47 1.52
N ALA A 1040 -9.47 16.97 2.55
CA ALA A 1040 -10.93 17.10 2.66
C ALA A 1040 -11.46 18.47 3.12
N PHE A 1041 -10.58 19.39 3.52
CA PHE A 1041 -10.93 20.64 4.21
C PHE A 1041 -11.35 21.81 3.29
N PHE A 1042 -11.68 21.53 2.03
CA PHE A 1042 -12.05 22.58 1.08
C PHE A 1042 -13.42 23.17 1.41
N THR A 1043 -13.57 24.48 1.17
CA THR A 1043 -14.86 25.18 1.30
C THR A 1043 -15.91 24.62 0.33
N THR A 1044 -15.50 24.16 -0.85
CA THR A 1044 -16.35 23.45 -1.82
C THR A 1044 -16.74 22.04 -1.38
N SER A 1045 -16.15 21.47 -0.31
CA SER A 1045 -16.14 20.03 -0.19
C SER A 1045 -17.48 19.41 0.19
N ARG A 1046 -17.94 18.50 -0.68
CA ARG A 1046 -19.27 17.92 -0.69
C ARG A 1046 -19.17 16.41 -0.46
N ARG A 1047 -19.69 15.92 0.67
CA ARG A 1047 -19.54 14.52 1.08
C ARG A 1047 -20.84 13.72 0.87
N PHE A 1048 -20.74 12.41 1.13
CA PHE A 1048 -21.48 11.31 0.47
C PHE A 1048 -23.02 11.38 0.43
N VAL A 1049 -23.58 10.59 -0.50
CA VAL A 1049 -25.03 10.43 -0.78
C VAL A 1049 -25.74 9.60 0.30
N VAL A 1050 -25.86 10.14 1.51
CA VAL A 1050 -26.32 9.40 2.70
C VAL A 1050 -27.81 9.53 3.01
N GLY A 1051 -28.41 8.53 3.64
CA GLY A 1051 -29.81 8.59 4.06
C GLY A 1051 -30.02 9.55 5.23
N ALA A 1052 -31.21 10.14 5.36
CA ALA A 1052 -31.55 11.08 6.45
C ALA A 1052 -31.49 10.51 7.89
N ASN A 1053 -31.21 9.20 8.03
CA ASN A 1053 -31.02 8.48 9.29
C ASN A 1053 -29.57 7.98 9.49
N THR A 1054 -28.65 8.28 8.57
CA THR A 1054 -27.21 8.04 8.77
C THR A 1054 -26.70 8.96 9.89
N PHE A 1055 -25.72 8.49 10.65
CA PHE A 1055 -24.95 9.26 11.62
C PHE A 1055 -23.57 8.61 11.76
N ASP A 1056 -22.54 9.40 12.03
CA ASP A 1056 -21.19 8.87 12.35
C ASP A 1056 -20.47 9.76 13.36
N VAL A 1057 -19.31 9.30 13.85
CA VAL A 1057 -18.50 9.95 14.90
C VAL A 1057 -17.98 11.33 14.51
N ASP A 1058 -17.98 11.64 13.21
CA ASP A 1058 -17.46 12.88 12.66
C ASP A 1058 -18.55 13.82 12.12
N ILE A 1059 -19.84 13.45 12.23
CA ILE A 1059 -20.98 14.23 11.69
C ILE A 1059 -21.71 14.99 12.80
N GLY A 1060 -21.79 16.32 12.64
CA GLY A 1060 -22.59 17.26 13.41
C GLY A 1060 -23.32 18.25 12.49
N PHE A 1061 -23.53 19.49 12.93
CA PHE A 1061 -24.23 20.55 12.17
C PHE A 1061 -24.13 21.94 12.85
N ARG A 1062 -24.55 22.97 12.11
CA ARG A 1062 -24.95 24.29 12.63
C ARG A 1062 -26.28 24.73 12.02
N CYS A 1063 -26.89 25.79 12.54
CA CYS A 1063 -28.16 26.33 12.06
C CYS A 1063 -27.99 27.70 11.36
N ALA A 1064 -29.03 28.09 10.61
CA ALA A 1064 -29.16 29.33 9.86
C ALA A 1064 -30.58 29.92 10.02
N GLN A 1065 -30.72 31.22 9.80
CA GLN A 1065 -31.98 31.95 9.93
C GLN A 1065 -32.08 33.10 8.92
N ASP A 1066 -33.24 33.24 8.26
CA ASP A 1066 -33.49 34.31 7.29
C ASP A 1066 -33.55 35.71 7.96
N VAL A 1067 -33.11 36.76 7.26
CA VAL A 1067 -33.23 38.16 7.75
C VAL A 1067 -34.68 38.68 7.57
N PRO A 1068 -35.33 39.24 8.61
CA PRO A 1068 -36.74 39.70 8.56
C PRO A 1068 -37.06 40.99 7.80
#